data_AF-A0A8S1FC22-F1
#
_entry.id   AF-A0A8S1FC22-F1
#
_cell.length_a   1.000
_cell.length_b   1.000
_cell.length_c   1.000
_cell.angle_alpha   90.00
_cell.angle_beta   90.00
_cell.angle_gamma   90.00
#
_symmetry.space_group_name_H-M   'P 1'
#
loop_
_entity.id
_entity.type
_entity.pdbx_description
1 polymer ?
#
loop_
_entity_poly.entity_id
_entity_poly.type
_entity_poly.pdbx_seq_one_letter_code
_entity_poly.pdbx_strand_id
1 'polypeptide(L)'
;MPLAEIEGGAPREDVLLASLVIFMVAFSGLLFNIVGIIVVLKNPILRNSFGTMCLSHSIADSGVLLVFFAWAAPATYVQSMKIEGMLNKILGQINIMFWDVCVYSHLMISMNRLISILSPSNAGRIFSRTNTYLIIAFVWLVAIMHVVPYFWYDQCYVYYSPASWTWNFAETYCGFVISTYTDYYTSVGTFIIMSTVDFATLTLLVFHRKHTYFTTNEQSVKRRKVEIRFFVQSCLQGILFFYEIFNFYYVSTLNDNRWFVFFTSTFAWEICHSLDGLVVCLFHFRWKIFLHNSSVRQQLSPTKSVQNSTSLRDNDESTIRFKTIEHGSEFCVAFNVTQASSTFREDGLEPISLIMHATSHFMRDIETQCSTRNWNGPISVSLFIDQYSVDAVDYIHEVHRCSAKINSKLNVHVVYRKSPYQLECNPVTIKRSFRKCATFNATIRSRERSRIIPPFGIYPINVMRNVARIGAPSDIQMLADIEMVFSEGFALKMKKLANQYIDGKQKNLLVIRRFEVDNKAKIPKDTRQLFLMIKAFRAFEFHHKYFPAGHTIESLWQWFRMSKNTTEPYAWEIDYKSSSWEAQFILHRNDPHNAEFMPTRIRDQQALVYELCRAGYKFLLVSHVFNVHKGVKTKETNLSSAVLTHQRRLRARAFRKFSTIMNATYPDTYKYCGKFIM
;
A
#
# COMPACT_ATOMS: atom_id res chain seq x y z
N MET A 1 34.01 61.20 5.73
CA MET A 1 32.99 62.23 5.41
C MET A 1 31.71 61.78 6.12
N PRO A 2 31.28 62.46 7.19
CA PRO A 2 30.09 62.06 7.93
C PRO A 2 28.87 62.41 7.07
N LEU A 3 28.14 61.38 6.62
CA LEU A 3 26.82 61.60 6.04
C LEU A 3 25.94 62.14 7.17
N ALA A 4 25.46 63.36 6.92
CA ALA A 4 24.59 64.12 7.78
C ALA A 4 23.38 63.31 8.24
N GLU A 5 22.89 63.66 9.43
CA GLU A 5 21.55 63.33 9.90
C GLU A 5 20.56 63.53 8.75
N ILE A 6 19.97 62.43 8.29
CA ILE A 6 18.77 62.50 7.46
C ILE A 6 17.71 63.08 8.39
N GLU A 7 17.29 64.32 8.18
CA GLU A 7 16.18 64.94 8.91
C GLU A 7 14.97 63.99 8.89
N GLY A 8 14.53 63.54 10.07
CA GLY A 8 13.44 62.57 10.24
C GLY A 8 13.83 61.07 10.19
N GLY A 9 15.09 60.74 9.94
CA GLY A 9 15.61 59.37 9.89
C GLY A 9 15.80 58.73 11.27
N ALA A 10 15.74 57.40 11.35
CA ALA A 10 16.06 56.66 12.57
C ALA A 10 17.55 56.82 12.96
N PRO A 11 17.89 56.79 14.26
CA PRO A 11 19.27 56.69 14.70
C PRO A 11 20.01 55.55 13.98
N ARG A 12 21.28 55.76 13.62
CA ARG A 12 22.07 54.77 12.89
C ARG A 12 22.16 53.43 13.64
N GLU A 13 22.20 53.48 14.97
CA GLU A 13 22.18 52.29 15.83
C GLU A 13 20.89 51.48 15.65
N ASP A 14 19.73 52.17 15.62
CA ASP A 14 18.44 51.51 15.41
C ASP A 14 18.33 50.89 14.01
N VAL A 15 18.83 51.58 12.98
CA VAL A 15 18.90 51.05 11.61
C VAL A 15 19.73 49.77 11.53
N LEU A 16 20.91 49.78 12.17
CA LEU A 16 21.79 48.61 12.21
C LEU A 16 21.12 47.45 12.95
N LEU A 17 20.44 47.75 14.07
CA LEU A 17 19.74 46.75 14.85
C LEU A 17 18.56 46.15 14.07
N ALA A 18 17.72 46.99 13.44
CA ALA A 18 16.60 46.53 12.63
C ALA A 18 17.06 45.67 11.45
N SER A 19 18.09 46.11 10.71
CA SER A 19 18.69 45.33 9.62
C SER A 19 19.23 43.98 10.11
N LEU A 20 19.91 43.96 11.26
CA LEU A 20 20.42 42.73 11.86
C LEU A 20 19.29 41.77 12.26
N VAL A 21 18.20 42.29 12.84
CA VAL A 21 17.03 41.49 13.21
C VAL A 21 16.42 40.84 11.97
N ILE A 22 16.15 41.62 10.90
CA ILE A 22 15.62 41.10 9.63
C ILE A 22 16.59 40.08 9.02
N PHE A 23 17.90 40.34 9.06
CA PHE A 23 18.86 39.38 8.51
C PHE A 23 18.84 38.04 9.26
N MET A 24 18.83 38.09 10.60
CA MET A 24 18.94 36.90 11.45
C MET A 24 17.66 36.06 11.43
N VAL A 25 16.48 36.70 11.41
CA VAL A 25 15.20 36.00 11.33
C VAL A 25 15.05 35.33 9.95
N ALA A 26 15.36 36.04 8.85
CA ALA A 26 15.27 35.48 7.51
C ALA A 26 16.28 34.35 7.29
N PHE A 27 17.53 34.53 7.75
CA PHE A 27 18.56 33.50 7.65
C PHE A 27 18.17 32.23 8.43
N SER A 28 17.73 32.38 9.68
CA SER A 28 17.29 31.25 10.49
C SER A 28 16.06 30.56 9.90
N GLY A 29 15.10 31.34 9.39
CA GLY A 29 13.90 30.83 8.74
C GLY A 29 14.20 30.07 7.45
N LEU A 30 15.11 30.57 6.61
CA LEU A 30 15.57 29.86 5.40
C LEU A 30 16.23 28.53 5.79
N LEU A 31 17.07 28.53 6.84
CA LEU A 31 17.69 27.31 7.34
C LEU A 31 16.62 26.31 7.83
N PHE A 32 15.65 26.75 8.63
CA PHE A 32 14.58 25.89 9.13
C PHE A 32 13.72 25.32 8.00
N ASN A 33 13.36 26.13 7.01
CA ASN A 33 12.58 25.66 5.87
C ASN A 33 13.36 24.71 4.95
N ILE A 34 14.66 24.97 4.70
CA ILE A 34 15.52 24.03 3.94
C ILE A 34 15.64 22.70 4.68
N VAL A 35 15.90 22.72 5.99
CA VAL A 35 15.93 21.51 6.81
C VAL A 35 14.57 20.81 6.80
N GLY A 36 13.48 21.57 6.92
CA GLY A 36 12.11 21.09 6.82
C GLY A 36 11.84 20.36 5.49
N ILE A 37 12.22 20.97 4.37
CA ILE A 37 12.14 20.37 3.02
C ILE A 37 12.91 19.05 2.97
N ILE A 38 14.15 19.00 3.48
CA ILE A 38 14.95 17.76 3.52
C ILE A 38 14.28 16.71 4.40
N VAL A 39 13.76 17.09 5.56
CA VAL A 39 13.02 16.21 6.47
C VAL A 39 11.79 15.64 5.77
N VAL A 40 11.00 16.47 5.09
CA VAL A 40 9.81 16.03 4.35
C VAL A 40 10.17 15.06 3.22
N LEU A 41 11.19 15.36 2.43
CA LEU A 41 11.61 14.52 1.30
C LEU A 41 12.18 13.17 1.74
N LYS A 42 12.93 13.14 2.85
CA LYS A 42 13.61 11.92 3.32
C LYS A 42 12.81 11.12 4.34
N ASN A 43 11.91 11.71 5.12
CA ASN A 43 11.17 11.01 6.17
C ASN A 43 10.04 10.14 5.56
N PRO A 44 10.09 8.81 5.70
CA PRO A 44 9.07 7.92 5.14
C PRO A 44 7.65 8.18 5.69
N ILE A 45 7.53 8.72 6.91
CA ILE A 45 6.25 9.06 7.54
C ILE A 45 5.53 10.18 6.76
N LEU A 46 6.27 11.05 6.08
CA LEU A 46 5.76 12.19 5.32
C LEU A 46 5.59 11.88 3.81
N ARG A 47 5.81 10.63 3.38
CA ARG A 47 5.56 10.18 1.99
C ARG A 47 4.06 9.97 1.72
N ASN A 48 3.27 11.00 1.97
CA ASN A 48 1.82 11.03 1.81
C ASN A 48 1.37 12.42 1.30
N SER A 49 0.06 12.61 1.18
CA SER A 49 -0.49 13.88 0.69
C SER A 49 -0.19 15.07 1.60
N PHE A 50 -0.24 14.86 2.92
CA PHE A 50 0.12 15.88 3.92
C PHE A 50 1.55 16.36 3.75
N GLY A 51 2.53 15.45 3.71
CA GLY A 51 3.92 15.84 3.52
C GLY A 51 4.18 16.52 2.18
N THR A 52 3.45 16.14 1.11
CA THR A 52 3.57 16.82 -0.19
C THR A 52 3.02 18.25 -0.14
N MET A 53 1.95 18.49 0.62
CA MET A 53 1.42 19.85 0.87
C MET A 53 2.38 20.67 1.75
N CYS A 54 2.92 20.09 2.83
CA CYS A 54 3.93 20.74 3.66
C CYS A 54 5.20 21.09 2.87
N LEU A 55 5.60 20.25 1.90
CA LEU A 55 6.72 20.56 1.01
C LEU A 55 6.44 21.82 0.18
N SER A 56 5.24 21.92 -0.41
CA SER A 56 4.83 23.11 -1.18
C SER A 56 4.81 24.36 -0.30
N HIS A 57 4.30 24.23 0.92
CA HIS A 57 4.24 25.32 1.91
C HIS A 57 5.64 25.81 2.29
N SER A 58 6.55 24.93 2.69
CA SER A 58 7.93 25.31 3.05
C SER A 58 8.71 25.91 1.88
N ILE A 59 8.38 25.56 0.63
CA ILE A 59 8.95 26.21 -0.56
C ILE A 59 8.45 27.66 -0.67
N ALA A 60 7.17 27.90 -0.40
CA ALA A 60 6.59 29.24 -0.41
C ALA A 60 7.13 30.11 0.74
N ASP A 61 7.21 29.57 1.96
CA ASP A 61 7.85 30.26 3.11
C ASP A 61 9.30 30.63 2.80
N SER A 62 10.06 29.72 2.16
CA SER A 62 11.42 30.01 1.71
C SER A 62 11.47 31.14 0.68
N GLY A 63 10.47 31.23 -0.19
CA GLY A 63 10.33 32.30 -1.17
C GLY A 63 10.14 33.67 -0.50
N VAL A 64 9.25 33.75 0.50
CA VAL A 64 9.03 34.97 1.30
C VAL A 64 10.33 35.39 1.99
N LEU A 65 10.91 34.48 2.78
CA LEU A 65 12.11 34.76 3.58
C LEU A 65 13.34 35.10 2.71
N LEU A 66 13.41 34.58 1.49
CA LEU A 66 14.48 34.93 0.56
C LEU A 66 14.41 36.41 0.15
N VAL A 67 13.21 36.98 -0.02
CA VAL A 67 13.04 38.41 -0.30
C VAL A 67 13.47 39.23 0.92
N PHE A 68 13.10 38.84 2.13
CA PHE A 68 13.57 39.52 3.35
C PHE A 68 15.10 39.49 3.49
N PHE A 69 15.70 38.31 3.28
CA PHE A 69 17.15 38.10 3.38
C PHE A 69 17.92 38.87 2.31
N ALA A 70 17.53 38.74 1.04
CA ALA A 70 18.28 39.27 -0.09
C ALA A 70 17.97 40.74 -0.39
N TRP A 71 16.85 41.27 0.10
CA TRP A 71 16.40 42.63 -0.20
C TRP A 71 16.12 43.46 1.04
N ALA A 72 15.18 43.09 1.90
CA ALA A 72 14.74 43.95 3.00
C ALA A 72 15.88 44.26 4.00
N ALA A 73 16.67 43.25 4.38
CA ALA A 73 17.81 43.43 5.29
C ALA A 73 18.92 44.34 4.70
N PRO A 74 19.43 44.09 3.47
CA PRO A 74 20.38 44.98 2.82
C PRO A 74 19.85 46.38 2.56
N ALA A 75 18.58 46.50 2.12
CA ALA A 75 17.95 47.80 1.88
C ALA A 75 17.88 48.64 3.15
N THR A 76 17.53 48.01 4.28
CA THR A 76 17.55 48.63 5.61
C THR A 76 18.93 49.09 6.02
N TYR A 77 19.97 48.27 5.79
CA TYR A 77 21.35 48.63 6.14
C TYR A 77 21.85 49.86 5.36
N VAL A 78 21.57 49.88 4.05
CA VAL A 78 22.09 50.92 3.15
C VAL A 78 21.30 52.23 3.25
N GLN A 79 20.05 52.20 3.75
CA GLN A 79 19.17 53.38 3.86
C GLN A 79 19.04 54.18 2.55
N SER A 80 19.09 53.51 1.39
CA SER A 80 19.01 54.20 0.10
C SER A 80 17.55 54.51 -0.24
N MET A 81 17.19 55.81 -0.31
CA MET A 81 15.88 56.25 -0.83
C MET A 81 15.72 56.05 -2.35
N LYS A 82 16.80 55.77 -3.10
CA LYS A 82 16.72 55.39 -4.54
C LYS A 82 16.15 53.98 -4.78
N ILE A 83 15.68 53.33 -3.71
CA ILE A 83 15.09 51.99 -3.69
C ILE A 83 13.59 52.00 -4.06
N GLU A 84 12.96 53.16 -4.34
CA GLU A 84 11.60 53.23 -4.92
C GLU A 84 11.51 52.80 -6.40
N GLY A 85 12.62 52.31 -6.97
CA GLY A 85 12.67 51.83 -8.35
C GLY A 85 11.85 50.55 -8.60
N MET A 86 11.65 50.26 -9.88
CA MET A 86 10.92 49.09 -10.39
C MET A 86 11.26 47.77 -9.69
N LEU A 87 12.53 47.57 -9.30
CA LEU A 87 12.99 46.36 -8.62
C LEU A 87 12.27 46.11 -7.27
N ASN A 88 12.02 47.16 -6.48
CA ASN A 88 11.35 47.02 -5.19
C ASN A 88 9.88 46.60 -5.36
N LYS A 89 9.21 47.16 -6.36
CA LYS A 89 7.83 46.79 -6.73
C LYS A 89 7.74 45.35 -7.21
N ILE A 90 8.70 44.90 -8.05
CA ILE A 90 8.78 43.51 -8.53
C ILE A 90 9.03 42.54 -7.35
N LEU A 91 9.97 42.87 -6.47
CA LEU A 91 10.27 42.03 -5.30
C LEU A 91 9.09 41.98 -4.32
N GLY A 92 8.36 43.09 -4.15
CA GLY A 92 7.10 43.12 -3.40
C GLY A 92 6.03 42.23 -4.04
N GLN A 93 5.85 42.29 -5.35
CA GLN A 93 4.92 41.41 -6.08
C GLN A 93 5.27 39.93 -5.90
N ILE A 94 6.55 39.57 -6.02
CA ILE A 94 7.03 38.20 -5.80
C ILE A 94 6.75 37.77 -4.35
N ASN A 95 6.97 38.66 -3.38
CA ASN A 95 6.75 38.38 -1.96
C ASN A 95 5.27 38.09 -1.68
N ILE A 96 4.35 38.91 -2.22
CA ILE A 96 2.91 38.69 -2.10
C ILE A 96 2.46 37.39 -2.78
N MET A 97 3.02 37.03 -3.94
CA MET A 97 2.69 35.75 -4.58
C MET A 97 3.02 34.56 -3.66
N PHE A 98 4.20 34.55 -3.03
CA PHE A 98 4.56 33.48 -2.11
C PHE A 98 3.70 33.49 -0.84
N TRP A 99 3.38 34.67 -0.32
CA TRP A 99 2.44 34.85 0.77
C TRP A 99 1.06 34.25 0.46
N ASP A 100 0.47 34.56 -0.70
CA ASP A 100 -0.81 34.00 -1.13
C ASP A 100 -0.75 32.46 -1.21
N VAL A 101 0.36 31.89 -1.69
CA VAL A 101 0.55 30.43 -1.69
C VAL A 101 0.52 29.87 -0.26
N CYS A 102 1.15 30.54 0.72
CA CYS A 102 1.12 30.12 2.13
C CYS A 102 -0.31 30.16 2.69
N VAL A 103 -1.04 31.26 2.46
CA VAL A 103 -2.44 31.44 2.90
C VAL A 103 -3.33 30.28 2.44
N TYR A 104 -3.32 29.98 1.14
CA TYR A 104 -4.17 28.91 0.59
C TYR A 104 -3.66 27.50 0.94
N SER A 105 -2.34 27.33 1.12
CA SER A 105 -1.75 26.07 1.54
C SER A 105 -2.20 25.67 2.95
N HIS A 106 -2.30 26.61 3.89
CA HIS A 106 -2.82 26.35 5.23
C HIS A 106 -4.25 25.79 5.20
N LEU A 107 -5.14 26.41 4.41
CA LEU A 107 -6.51 25.92 4.25
C LEU A 107 -6.55 24.50 3.66
N MET A 108 -5.76 24.23 2.62
CA MET A 108 -5.70 22.89 2.02
C MET A 108 -5.15 21.83 2.96
N ILE A 109 -4.17 22.18 3.80
CA ILE A 109 -3.63 21.29 4.84
C ILE A 109 -4.72 20.97 5.87
N SER A 110 -5.46 21.97 6.36
CA SER A 110 -6.56 21.77 7.30
C SER A 110 -7.66 20.85 6.73
N MET A 111 -8.10 21.08 5.49
CA MET A 111 -9.06 20.20 4.79
C MET A 111 -8.53 18.76 4.65
N ASN A 112 -7.24 18.61 4.35
CA ASN A 112 -6.59 17.31 4.26
C ASN A 112 -6.60 16.57 5.61
N ARG A 113 -6.41 17.26 6.74
CA ARG A 113 -6.50 16.67 8.09
C ARG A 113 -7.91 16.20 8.40
N LEU A 114 -8.92 17.04 8.17
CA LEU A 114 -10.32 16.69 8.39
C LEU A 114 -10.71 15.41 7.65
N ILE A 115 -10.48 15.36 6.35
CA ILE A 115 -10.89 14.23 5.51
C ILE A 115 -10.07 12.96 5.84
N SER A 116 -8.77 13.11 6.13
CA SER A 116 -7.90 11.97 6.51
C SER A 116 -8.32 11.32 7.82
N ILE A 117 -8.87 12.11 8.76
CA ILE A 117 -9.36 11.66 10.06
C ILE A 117 -10.81 11.13 9.95
N LEU A 118 -11.69 11.83 9.22
CA LEU A 118 -13.11 11.50 9.08
C LEU A 118 -13.36 10.27 8.20
N SER A 119 -12.65 10.15 7.08
CA SER A 119 -12.81 9.02 6.17
C SER A 119 -11.48 8.60 5.51
N PRO A 120 -10.69 7.76 6.18
CA PRO A 120 -9.45 7.20 5.66
C PRO A 120 -9.53 6.61 4.25
N SER A 121 -10.63 5.93 3.93
CA SER A 121 -10.86 5.28 2.64
C SER A 121 -11.09 6.30 1.52
N ASN A 122 -11.87 7.35 1.80
CA ASN A 122 -12.12 8.42 0.85
C ASN A 122 -10.90 9.36 0.72
N ALA A 123 -10.17 9.60 1.81
CA ALA A 123 -8.94 10.39 1.81
C ALA A 123 -7.90 9.83 0.84
N GLY A 124 -7.73 8.50 0.78
CA GLY A 124 -6.83 7.85 -0.18
C GLY A 124 -7.25 8.00 -1.65
N ARG A 125 -8.54 8.25 -1.91
CA ARG A 125 -9.06 8.52 -3.26
C ARG A 125 -8.99 10.01 -3.62
N ILE A 126 -9.40 10.88 -2.70
CA ILE A 126 -9.44 12.34 -2.88
C ILE A 126 -8.01 12.87 -2.98
N PHE A 127 -7.15 12.54 -2.02
CA PHE A 127 -5.75 12.95 -1.98
C PHE A 127 -4.82 11.85 -2.51
N SER A 128 -5.18 11.27 -3.65
CA SER A 128 -4.25 10.44 -4.42
C SER A 128 -3.03 11.28 -4.83
N ARG A 129 -1.91 10.64 -5.19
CA ARG A 129 -0.69 11.36 -5.57
C ARG A 129 -0.93 12.36 -6.70
N THR A 130 -1.65 11.94 -7.74
CA THR A 130 -2.01 12.81 -8.87
C THR A 130 -2.90 13.97 -8.43
N ASN A 131 -3.95 13.69 -7.67
CA ASN A 131 -4.88 14.73 -7.21
C ASN A 131 -4.21 15.72 -6.27
N THR A 132 -3.27 15.27 -5.43
CA THR A 132 -2.50 16.14 -4.53
C THR A 132 -1.68 17.14 -5.33
N TYR A 133 -1.00 16.70 -6.39
CA TYR A 133 -0.28 17.62 -7.29
C TYR A 133 -1.23 18.57 -8.03
N LEU A 134 -2.42 18.12 -8.43
CA LEU A 134 -3.43 19.00 -9.05
C LEU A 134 -3.96 20.05 -8.07
N ILE A 135 -4.19 19.67 -6.80
CA ILE A 135 -4.59 20.61 -5.74
C ILE A 135 -3.48 21.64 -5.50
N ILE A 136 -2.22 21.21 -5.42
CA ILE A 136 -1.09 22.14 -5.27
C ILE A 136 -1.00 23.07 -6.49
N ALA A 137 -1.08 22.54 -7.70
CA ALA A 137 -1.05 23.36 -8.91
C ALA A 137 -2.20 24.38 -8.94
N PHE A 138 -3.38 23.99 -8.43
CA PHE A 138 -4.52 24.90 -8.27
C PHE A 138 -4.23 26.00 -7.24
N VAL A 139 -3.64 25.69 -6.08
CA VAL A 139 -3.24 26.68 -5.08
C VAL A 139 -2.28 27.72 -5.68
N TRP A 140 -1.23 27.26 -6.36
CA TRP A 140 -0.27 28.16 -7.02
C TRP A 140 -0.93 28.99 -8.13
N LEU A 141 -1.85 28.41 -8.90
CA LEU A 141 -2.60 29.14 -9.92
C LEU A 141 -3.45 30.26 -9.30
N VAL A 142 -4.12 30.00 -8.18
CA VAL A 142 -4.93 31.02 -7.47
C VAL A 142 -4.05 32.15 -6.95
N ALA A 143 -2.90 31.83 -6.34
CA ALA A 143 -1.92 32.85 -5.91
C ALA A 143 -1.38 33.69 -7.07
N ILE A 144 -1.09 33.07 -8.22
CA ILE A 144 -0.66 33.79 -9.43
C ILE A 144 -1.77 34.72 -9.94
N MET A 145 -3.03 34.28 -9.89
CA MET A 145 -4.17 35.13 -10.27
C MET A 145 -4.32 36.33 -9.32
N HIS A 146 -4.05 36.15 -8.03
CA HIS A 146 -4.09 37.21 -7.02
C HIS A 146 -3.10 38.35 -7.31
N VAL A 147 -1.91 38.04 -7.83
CA VAL A 147 -0.89 39.05 -8.15
C VAL A 147 -1.03 39.70 -9.53
N VAL A 148 -2.06 39.36 -10.31
CA VAL A 148 -2.30 39.97 -11.63
C VAL A 148 -2.45 41.50 -11.56
N PRO A 149 -3.17 42.10 -10.60
CA PRO A 149 -3.28 43.55 -10.51
C PRO A 149 -1.93 44.27 -10.31
N TYR A 150 -0.94 43.60 -9.71
CA TYR A 150 0.37 44.18 -9.38
C TYR A 150 1.24 44.45 -10.62
N PHE A 151 0.85 43.96 -11.80
CA PHE A 151 1.49 44.34 -13.07
C PHE A 151 1.18 45.78 -13.49
N TRP A 152 0.17 46.44 -12.89
CA TRP A 152 -0.07 47.88 -13.06
C TRP A 152 0.85 48.67 -12.13
N TYR A 153 2.16 48.65 -12.41
CA TYR A 153 3.23 49.15 -11.53
C TYR A 153 3.10 50.62 -11.08
N ASP A 154 2.31 51.44 -11.77
CA ASP A 154 2.06 52.83 -11.40
C ASP A 154 0.88 53.02 -10.44
N GLN A 155 0.01 52.02 -10.34
CA GLN A 155 -1.24 52.09 -9.57
C GLN A 155 -1.27 51.05 -8.47
N CYS A 156 -0.87 49.82 -8.73
CA CYS A 156 -1.03 48.68 -7.84
C CYS A 156 0.36 48.09 -7.56
N TYR A 157 0.91 48.37 -6.39
CA TYR A 157 2.19 47.79 -5.98
C TYR A 157 2.28 47.71 -4.46
N VAL A 158 3.14 46.80 -4.00
CA VAL A 158 3.63 46.78 -2.63
C VAL A 158 5.14 46.98 -2.69
N TYR A 159 5.70 47.66 -1.71
CA TYR A 159 7.12 47.97 -1.66
C TYR A 159 7.64 47.96 -0.24
N TYR A 160 8.93 47.70 -0.09
CA TYR A 160 9.60 47.81 1.19
C TYR A 160 10.13 49.23 1.38
N SER A 161 9.85 49.83 2.54
CA SER A 161 10.36 51.15 2.94
C SER A 161 11.53 51.00 3.91
N PRO A 162 12.78 51.28 3.49
CA PRO A 162 13.94 51.22 4.38
C PRO A 162 13.92 52.27 5.49
N ALA A 163 13.15 53.35 5.34
CA ALA A 163 13.08 54.44 6.31
C ALA A 163 12.18 54.11 7.51
N SER A 164 11.06 53.40 7.27
CA SER A 164 10.13 52.94 8.31
C SER A 164 10.36 51.48 8.71
N TRP A 165 11.17 50.75 7.95
CA TRP A 165 11.40 49.30 8.06
C TRP A 165 10.13 48.47 7.83
N THR A 166 9.15 49.04 7.10
CA THR A 166 7.83 48.44 6.86
C THR A 166 7.59 48.10 5.39
N TRP A 167 6.73 47.11 5.14
CA TRP A 167 6.13 46.88 3.83
C TRP A 167 4.85 47.71 3.71
N ASN A 168 4.71 48.47 2.63
CA ASN A 168 3.55 49.34 2.41
C ASN A 168 2.93 49.08 1.04
N PHE A 169 1.60 49.18 0.99
CA PHE A 169 0.85 49.20 -0.25
C PHE A 169 0.84 50.61 -0.84
N ALA A 170 0.68 50.72 -2.16
CA ALA A 170 0.59 52.01 -2.84
C ALA A 170 -0.52 52.90 -2.25
N GLU A 171 -0.25 54.19 -2.07
CA GLU A 171 -1.24 55.19 -1.65
C GLU A 171 -2.16 55.62 -2.81
N THR A 172 -2.73 54.65 -3.51
CA THR A 172 -3.65 54.85 -4.63
C THR A 172 -4.96 54.13 -4.36
N TYR A 173 -5.98 54.43 -5.17
CA TYR A 173 -7.23 53.67 -5.11
C TYR A 173 -7.00 52.17 -5.34
N CYS A 174 -6.13 51.79 -6.29
CA CYS A 174 -5.83 50.37 -6.50
C CYS A 174 -5.09 49.76 -5.31
N GLY A 175 -4.12 50.47 -4.74
CA GLY A 175 -3.40 50.04 -3.55
C GLY A 175 -4.31 49.76 -2.35
N PHE A 176 -5.33 50.60 -2.15
CA PHE A 176 -6.39 50.35 -1.16
C PHE A 176 -7.22 49.09 -1.48
N VAL A 177 -7.56 48.88 -2.75
CA VAL A 177 -8.34 47.69 -3.16
C VAL A 177 -7.55 46.41 -2.91
N ILE A 178 -6.27 46.38 -3.29
CA ILE A 178 -5.44 45.17 -3.13
C ILE A 178 -5.11 44.89 -1.66
N SER A 179 -4.85 45.93 -0.85
CA SER A 179 -4.57 45.73 0.58
C SER A 179 -5.82 45.28 1.35
N THR A 180 -6.97 45.88 1.07
CA THR A 180 -8.19 45.63 1.86
C THR A 180 -8.93 44.38 1.41
N TYR A 181 -9.19 44.24 0.10
CA TYR A 181 -10.05 43.18 -0.39
C TYR A 181 -9.28 41.94 -0.78
N THR A 182 -8.17 42.08 -1.52
CA THR A 182 -7.43 40.91 -1.98
C THR A 182 -6.55 40.34 -0.89
N ASP A 183 -5.87 41.16 -0.08
CA ASP A 183 -5.00 40.65 0.98
C ASP A 183 -5.74 40.47 2.32
N TYR A 184 -6.21 41.55 2.95
CA TYR A 184 -6.81 41.49 4.29
C TYR A 184 -8.06 40.59 4.37
N TYR A 185 -9.11 40.90 3.61
CA TYR A 185 -10.37 40.15 3.70
C TYR A 185 -10.24 38.70 3.23
N THR A 186 -9.43 38.42 2.20
CA THR A 186 -9.18 37.04 1.77
C THR A 186 -8.43 36.24 2.82
N SER A 187 -7.42 36.84 3.47
CA SER A 187 -6.64 36.21 4.54
C SER A 187 -7.52 35.91 5.76
N VAL A 188 -8.33 36.88 6.20
CA VAL A 188 -9.30 36.70 7.29
C VAL A 188 -10.36 35.64 6.94
N GLY A 189 -10.93 35.69 5.74
CA GLY A 189 -11.91 34.71 5.27
C GLY A 189 -11.34 33.29 5.24
N THR A 190 -10.13 33.14 4.72
CA THR A 190 -9.40 31.86 4.69
C THR A 190 -9.12 31.35 6.09
N PHE A 191 -8.70 32.23 7.01
CA PHE A 191 -8.48 31.90 8.41
C PHE A 191 -9.77 31.42 9.12
N ILE A 192 -10.91 32.06 8.87
CA ILE A 192 -12.20 31.67 9.45
C ILE A 192 -12.60 30.27 8.96
N ILE A 193 -12.47 30.00 7.66
CA ILE A 193 -12.80 28.69 7.08
C ILE A 193 -11.86 27.62 7.66
N MET A 194 -10.55 27.88 7.66
CA MET A 194 -9.54 27.00 8.24
C MET A 194 -9.84 26.68 9.71
N SER A 195 -10.06 27.70 10.54
CA SER A 195 -10.40 27.54 11.95
C SER A 195 -11.67 26.71 12.17
N THR A 196 -12.66 26.88 11.30
CA THR A 196 -13.91 26.09 11.35
C THR A 196 -13.63 24.61 11.05
N VAL A 197 -12.82 24.33 10.03
CA VAL A 197 -12.42 22.96 9.64
C VAL A 197 -11.58 22.29 10.74
N ASP A 198 -10.65 23.03 11.35
CA ASP A 198 -9.82 22.52 12.45
C ASP A 198 -10.66 22.26 13.71
N PHE A 199 -11.60 23.15 14.05
CA PHE A 199 -12.53 22.93 15.16
C PHE A 199 -13.41 21.70 14.94
N ALA A 200 -13.96 21.52 13.74
CA ALA A 200 -14.71 20.31 13.39
C ALA A 200 -13.83 19.05 13.53
N THR A 201 -12.58 19.10 13.06
CA THR A 201 -11.62 17.99 13.21
C THR A 201 -11.34 17.66 14.68
N LEU A 202 -11.17 18.67 15.54
CA LEU A 202 -10.96 18.51 16.97
C LEU A 202 -12.17 17.86 17.66
N THR A 203 -13.39 18.35 17.39
CA THR A 203 -14.62 17.78 17.98
C THR A 203 -14.79 16.30 17.62
N LEU A 204 -14.50 15.93 16.38
CA LEU A 204 -14.53 14.54 15.93
C LEU A 204 -13.48 13.69 16.63
N LEU A 205 -12.25 14.18 16.76
CA LEU A 205 -11.18 13.49 17.49
C LEU A 205 -11.55 13.21 18.95
N VAL A 206 -12.20 14.16 19.62
CA VAL A 206 -12.69 14.04 21.00
C VAL A 206 -13.85 13.04 21.09
N PHE A 207 -14.85 13.15 20.21
CA PHE A 207 -16.00 12.24 20.19
C PHE A 207 -15.58 10.79 19.91
N HIS A 208 -14.70 10.59 18.94
CA HIS A 208 -14.18 9.28 18.57
C HIS A 208 -13.29 8.65 19.66
N ARG A 209 -12.68 9.46 20.55
CA ARG A 209 -11.93 9.00 21.75
C ARG A 209 -12.85 8.40 22.81
N LYS A 210 -14.03 9.00 23.02
CA LYS A 210 -15.00 8.56 24.03
C LYS A 210 -15.60 7.18 23.71
N HIS A 211 -15.70 6.84 22.41
CA HIS A 211 -16.26 5.58 21.93
C HIS A 211 -15.24 4.42 21.77
N THR A 212 -13.93 4.68 21.81
CA THR A 212 -12.86 3.69 21.52
C THR A 212 -12.23 3.03 22.76
N TYR A 213 -12.68 3.33 23.99
CA TYR A 213 -12.07 2.82 25.23
C TYR A 213 -12.19 1.30 25.45
N PHE A 214 -13.01 0.59 24.65
CA PHE A 214 -13.28 -0.84 24.83
C PHE A 214 -12.75 -1.75 23.70
N THR A 215 -12.16 -1.22 22.63
CA THR A 215 -11.75 -2.01 21.45
C THR A 215 -10.63 -1.33 20.63
N THR A 216 -9.37 -1.37 21.08
CA THR A 216 -8.27 -0.78 20.28
C THR A 216 -7.04 -1.69 20.13
N ASN A 217 -6.73 -2.00 18.87
CA ASN A 217 -5.53 -2.65 18.38
C ASN A 217 -4.34 -1.66 18.43
N GLU A 218 -3.13 -2.09 18.84
CA GLU A 218 -1.94 -1.24 19.04
C GLU A 218 -1.55 -0.44 17.77
N GLN A 219 -1.82 -0.99 16.59
CA GLN A 219 -1.54 -0.36 15.30
C GLN A 219 -2.52 0.78 14.94
N SER A 220 -3.79 0.66 15.33
CA SER A 220 -4.77 1.76 15.20
C SER A 220 -4.40 2.94 16.10
N VAL A 221 -3.87 2.63 17.30
CA VAL A 221 -3.34 3.62 18.24
C VAL A 221 -2.11 4.32 17.65
N LYS A 222 -1.17 3.58 17.06
CA LYS A 222 0.02 4.15 16.39
C LYS A 222 -0.36 5.06 15.22
N ARG A 223 -1.25 4.61 14.33
CA ARG A 223 -1.76 5.44 13.22
C ARG A 223 -2.44 6.71 13.73
N ARG A 224 -3.33 6.58 14.72
CA ARG A 224 -4.02 7.72 15.32
C ARG A 224 -3.05 8.71 15.96
N LYS A 225 -1.99 8.24 16.63
CA LYS A 225 -0.92 9.10 17.17
C LYS A 225 -0.19 9.88 16.09
N VAL A 226 0.01 9.30 14.90
CA VAL A 226 0.61 10.00 13.75
C VAL A 226 -0.34 11.04 13.17
N GLU A 227 -1.61 10.70 12.95
CA GLU A 227 -2.60 11.67 12.44
C GLU A 227 -2.85 12.82 13.43
N ILE A 228 -2.91 12.54 14.73
CA ILE A 228 -2.99 13.57 15.78
C ILE A 228 -1.74 14.45 15.73
N ARG A 229 -0.55 13.87 15.55
CA ARG A 229 0.68 14.65 15.43
C ARG A 229 0.64 15.61 14.24
N PHE A 230 0.20 15.14 13.06
CA PHE A 230 0.04 15.99 11.88
C PHE A 230 -1.01 17.10 12.10
N PHE A 231 -2.11 16.78 12.78
CA PHE A 231 -3.14 17.77 13.12
C PHE A 231 -2.64 18.81 14.12
N VAL A 232 -1.93 18.41 15.17
CA VAL A 232 -1.36 19.36 16.14
C VAL A 232 -0.34 20.26 15.46
N GLN A 233 0.47 19.72 14.53
CA GLN A 233 1.36 20.54 13.72
C GLN A 233 0.57 21.61 12.94
N SER A 234 -0.47 21.23 12.20
CA SER A 234 -1.25 22.19 11.42
C SER A 234 -1.96 23.24 12.29
N CYS A 235 -2.43 22.87 13.48
CA CYS A 235 -3.01 23.84 14.42
C CYS A 235 -1.97 24.85 14.93
N LEU A 236 -0.75 24.42 15.23
CA LEU A 236 0.31 25.35 15.65
C LEU A 236 0.66 26.35 14.54
N GLN A 237 0.76 25.86 13.29
CA GLN A 237 0.96 26.73 12.13
C GLN A 237 -0.24 27.67 11.90
N GLY A 238 -1.47 27.19 12.13
CA GLY A 238 -2.67 28.03 12.09
C GLY A 238 -2.71 29.13 13.16
N ILE A 239 -2.12 28.89 14.34
CA ILE A 239 -1.97 29.92 15.39
C ILE A 239 -0.93 30.98 14.96
N LEU A 240 0.16 30.58 14.31
CA LEU A 240 1.14 31.51 13.76
C LEU A 240 0.51 32.39 12.67
N PHE A 241 -0.27 31.79 11.78
CA PHE A 241 -1.01 32.52 10.75
C PHE A 241 -2.01 33.54 11.36
N PHE A 242 -2.71 33.18 12.44
CA PHE A 242 -3.55 34.14 13.16
C PHE A 242 -2.73 35.27 13.76
N TYR A 243 -1.62 34.94 14.44
CA TYR A 243 -0.75 35.92 15.06
C TYR A 243 -0.28 36.94 14.04
N GLU A 244 0.12 36.49 12.86
CA GLU A 244 0.56 37.36 11.77
C GLU A 244 -0.54 38.32 11.31
N ILE A 245 -1.70 37.81 10.88
CA ILE A 245 -2.80 38.65 10.39
C ILE A 245 -3.23 39.64 11.48
N PHE A 246 -3.38 39.16 12.72
CA PHE A 246 -3.81 39.99 13.83
C PHE A 246 -2.80 41.10 14.13
N ASN A 247 -1.51 40.80 14.12
CA ASN A 247 -0.49 41.82 14.36
C ASN A 247 -0.41 42.81 13.20
N PHE A 248 -0.35 42.31 11.96
CA PHE A 248 -0.13 43.14 10.78
C PHE A 248 -1.30 44.10 10.51
N TYR A 249 -2.55 43.64 10.67
CA TYR A 249 -3.73 44.42 10.30
C TYR A 249 -4.43 45.14 11.45
N TYR A 250 -4.31 44.63 12.68
CA TYR A 250 -4.96 45.24 13.83
C TYR A 250 -3.94 45.89 14.76
N VAL A 251 -2.98 45.11 15.29
CA VAL A 251 -2.08 45.62 16.34
C VAL A 251 -1.19 46.75 15.83
N SER A 252 -0.67 46.66 14.60
CA SER A 252 0.19 47.68 13.98
C SER A 252 -0.46 49.08 13.93
N THR A 253 -1.79 49.14 13.90
CA THR A 253 -2.57 50.39 13.84
C THR A 253 -2.76 51.07 15.19
N LEU A 254 -2.37 50.43 16.29
CA LEU A 254 -2.63 50.91 17.65
C LEU A 254 -1.58 51.92 18.15
N ASN A 255 -0.42 52.01 17.49
CA ASN A 255 0.67 52.88 17.92
C ASN A 255 1.62 53.17 16.75
N ASP A 256 1.92 54.46 16.53
CA ASP A 256 2.76 54.94 15.44
C ASP A 256 4.27 54.88 15.74
N ASN A 257 4.67 54.38 16.92
CA ASN A 257 6.08 54.21 17.26
C ASN A 257 6.76 53.26 16.26
N ARG A 258 7.87 53.71 15.65
CA ARG A 258 8.58 52.98 14.59
C ARG A 258 8.94 51.53 14.98
N TRP A 259 9.47 51.33 16.19
CA TRP A 259 9.80 49.98 16.68
C TRP A 259 8.56 49.14 16.90
N PHE A 260 7.49 49.74 17.42
CA PHE A 260 6.22 49.06 17.61
C PHE A 260 5.63 48.58 16.27
N VAL A 261 5.56 49.46 15.27
CA VAL A 261 5.05 49.12 13.94
C VAL A 261 5.95 48.06 13.29
N PHE A 262 7.28 48.20 13.38
CA PHE A 262 8.22 47.20 12.87
C PHE A 262 7.98 45.80 13.47
N PHE A 263 7.86 45.70 14.81
CA PHE A 263 7.66 44.42 15.50
C PHE A 263 6.30 43.78 15.23
N THR A 264 5.28 44.59 14.93
CA THR A 264 3.90 44.14 14.69
C THR A 264 3.57 43.96 13.20
N SER A 265 4.42 44.44 12.29
CA SER A 265 4.26 44.26 10.84
C SER A 265 5.37 43.38 10.27
N THR A 266 6.50 43.98 9.85
CA THR A 266 7.62 43.32 9.18
C THR A 266 8.17 42.13 9.96
N PHE A 267 8.48 42.32 11.25
CA PHE A 267 8.99 41.23 12.08
C PHE A 267 7.95 40.12 12.27
N ALA A 268 6.68 40.50 12.48
CA ALA A 268 5.59 39.53 12.68
C ALA A 268 5.39 38.65 11.43
N TRP A 269 5.44 39.25 10.23
CA TRP A 269 5.41 38.53 8.96
C TRP A 269 6.60 37.56 8.85
N GLU A 270 7.80 38.07 9.07
CA GLU A 270 9.02 37.31 8.89
C GLU A 270 9.18 36.15 9.89
N ILE A 271 8.86 36.40 11.17
CA ILE A 271 8.98 35.39 12.23
C ILE A 271 7.99 34.25 12.04
N CYS A 272 6.79 34.51 11.50
CA CYS A 272 5.80 33.46 11.25
C CYS A 272 6.28 32.45 10.21
N HIS A 273 6.77 32.91 9.06
CA HIS A 273 7.34 32.02 8.03
C HIS A 273 8.61 31.29 8.52
N SER A 274 9.39 31.91 9.40
CA SER A 274 10.53 31.27 10.05
C SER A 274 10.08 30.14 10.99
N LEU A 275 9.10 30.42 11.85
CA LEU A 275 8.57 29.46 12.82
C LEU A 275 7.78 28.32 12.17
N ASP A 276 7.13 28.55 11.04
CA ASP A 276 6.46 27.50 10.28
C ASP A 276 7.42 26.38 9.85
N GLY A 277 8.59 26.74 9.32
CA GLY A 277 9.66 25.80 9.00
C GLY A 277 10.20 25.08 10.25
N LEU A 278 10.32 25.80 11.37
CA LEU A 278 10.76 25.23 12.65
C LEU A 278 9.76 24.21 13.19
N VAL A 279 8.46 24.48 13.10
CA VAL A 279 7.39 23.57 13.53
C VAL A 279 7.47 22.24 12.77
N VAL A 280 7.69 22.27 11.45
CA VAL A 280 7.91 21.04 10.64
C VAL A 280 9.13 20.27 11.16
N CYS A 281 10.23 20.96 11.45
CA CYS A 281 11.44 20.35 12.00
C CYS A 281 11.17 19.68 13.36
N LEU A 282 10.54 20.38 14.30
CA LEU A 282 10.28 19.87 15.65
C LEU A 282 9.42 18.59 15.64
N PHE A 283 8.44 18.51 14.74
CA PHE A 283 7.51 17.38 14.68
C PHE A 283 8.08 16.14 13.98
N HIS A 284 9.03 16.34 13.06
CA HIS A 284 9.43 15.31 12.10
C HIS A 284 10.92 15.04 11.97
N PHE A 285 11.79 15.87 12.54
CA PHE A 285 13.24 15.66 12.47
C PHE A 285 13.68 14.38 13.20
N ARG A 286 14.58 13.62 12.56
CA ARG A 286 15.26 12.47 13.15
C ARG A 286 16.69 12.41 12.63
N TRP A 287 17.67 12.36 13.53
CA TRP A 287 19.09 12.36 13.18
C TRP A 287 19.50 11.25 12.19
N LYS A 288 18.86 10.07 12.28
CA LYS A 288 19.09 8.92 11.39
C LYS A 288 18.80 9.20 9.90
N ILE A 289 18.07 10.27 9.57
CA ILE A 289 17.72 10.67 8.19
C ILE A 289 18.95 11.17 7.40
N PHE A 290 19.96 11.70 8.09
CA PHE A 290 21.15 12.29 7.48
C PHE A 290 22.33 11.30 7.36
N LEU A 291 22.17 10.07 7.87
CA LEU A 291 23.25 9.08 7.98
C LEU A 291 23.24 8.00 6.88
N HIS A 292 22.44 8.11 5.80
CA HIS A 292 22.37 7.08 4.76
C HIS A 292 22.90 7.57 3.41
N ASN A 293 24.06 7.05 2.99
CA ASN A 293 24.61 7.20 1.64
C ASN A 293 24.84 5.82 1.00
N SER A 294 24.34 5.70 -0.25
CA SER A 294 24.79 4.84 -1.37
C SER A 294 25.17 3.37 -1.14
N SER A 295 24.28 2.44 -1.53
CA SER A 295 24.52 1.38 -2.55
C SER A 295 23.65 0.12 -2.31
N VAL A 296 22.60 -0.09 -3.11
CA VAL A 296 22.11 -1.46 -3.43
C VAL A 296 21.61 -1.48 -4.88
N ARG A 297 22.45 -2.02 -5.76
CA ARG A 297 22.12 -2.43 -7.12
C ARG A 297 21.37 -3.76 -7.01
N GLN A 298 20.11 -3.81 -7.44
CA GLN A 298 19.34 -5.05 -7.53
C GLN A 298 19.95 -5.95 -8.60
N GLN A 299 20.52 -7.08 -8.18
CA GLN A 299 20.75 -8.26 -9.02
C GLN A 299 19.90 -9.39 -8.44
N LEU A 300 18.84 -9.77 -9.16
CA LEU A 300 18.16 -11.04 -8.94
C LEU A 300 19.01 -12.14 -9.59
N SER A 301 19.56 -13.02 -8.76
CA SER A 301 19.99 -14.37 -9.15
C SER A 301 19.34 -15.37 -8.19
N PRO A 302 18.78 -16.48 -8.69
CA PRO A 302 18.09 -17.46 -7.86
C PRO A 302 19.11 -18.45 -7.27
N THR A 303 19.33 -18.40 -5.96
CA THR A 303 20.02 -19.50 -5.26
C THR A 303 19.39 -19.81 -3.91
N LYS A 304 18.80 -21.00 -3.87
CA LYS A 304 18.73 -21.96 -2.76
C LYS A 304 19.15 -21.45 -1.37
N SER A 305 18.16 -21.21 -0.54
CA SER A 305 17.93 -21.98 0.70
C SER A 305 16.66 -21.42 1.34
N VAL A 306 15.63 -22.26 1.46
CA VAL A 306 14.59 -22.01 2.46
C VAL A 306 15.31 -22.13 3.80
N GLN A 307 15.81 -21.01 4.32
CA GLN A 307 16.32 -20.96 5.68
C GLN A 307 15.19 -21.44 6.58
N ASN A 308 15.41 -22.55 7.28
CA ASN A 308 14.60 -22.93 8.43
C ASN A 308 14.47 -21.68 9.30
N SER A 309 13.25 -21.13 9.41
CA SER A 309 12.97 -20.05 10.32
C SER A 309 13.14 -20.60 11.73
N THR A 310 14.33 -20.42 12.31
CA THR A 310 14.56 -20.65 13.73
C THR A 310 13.66 -19.69 14.49
N SER A 311 12.82 -20.25 15.37
CA SER A 311 12.14 -19.45 16.40
C SER A 311 13.21 -18.65 17.13
N LEU A 312 13.13 -17.32 17.09
CA LEU A 312 14.02 -16.50 17.91
C LEU A 312 13.68 -16.82 19.37
N ARG A 313 14.65 -17.36 20.14
CA ARG A 313 14.49 -17.59 21.57
C ARG A 313 14.47 -16.22 22.25
N ASP A 314 13.29 -15.79 22.67
CA ASP A 314 13.14 -14.69 23.63
C ASP A 314 13.19 -15.24 25.06
N ASN A 315 13.68 -14.42 25.98
CA ASN A 315 13.65 -14.67 27.44
C ASN A 315 12.24 -14.55 28.04
N ASP A 316 11.19 -14.37 27.21
CA ASP A 316 9.79 -14.29 27.60
C ASP A 316 9.06 -15.57 27.13
N GLU A 317 8.79 -16.50 28.05
CA GLU A 317 8.24 -17.83 27.76
C GLU A 317 6.83 -17.83 27.13
N SER A 318 6.20 -16.65 27.02
CA SER A 318 4.78 -16.47 26.66
C SER A 318 4.48 -16.42 25.16
N THR A 319 5.47 -16.18 24.28
CA THR A 319 5.24 -16.02 22.83
C THR A 319 6.26 -16.76 21.95
N ILE A 320 5.86 -17.08 20.72
CA ILE A 320 6.75 -17.64 19.69
C ILE A 320 6.81 -16.65 18.53
N ARG A 321 8.02 -16.22 18.15
CA ARG A 321 8.24 -15.30 17.02
C ARG A 321 8.80 -16.03 15.81
N PHE A 322 8.15 -15.84 14.66
CA PHE A 322 8.60 -16.29 13.36
C PHE A 322 9.23 -15.15 12.58
N LYS A 323 10.46 -15.36 12.09
CA LYS A 323 11.13 -14.42 11.19
C LYS A 323 10.32 -14.25 9.92
N THR A 324 10.09 -13.01 9.52
CA THR A 324 9.44 -12.66 8.25
C THR A 324 10.45 -12.12 7.27
N ILE A 325 10.32 -12.52 6.01
CA ILE A 325 11.14 -12.01 4.91
C ILE A 325 10.29 -11.22 3.92
N GLU A 326 10.93 -10.29 3.22
CA GLU A 326 10.30 -9.55 2.13
C GLU A 326 10.10 -10.45 0.92
N HIS A 327 8.90 -10.43 0.36
CA HIS A 327 8.54 -11.10 -0.89
C HIS A 327 8.13 -10.05 -1.91
N GLY A 328 9.04 -9.77 -2.84
CA GLY A 328 8.96 -8.57 -3.67
C GLY A 328 9.03 -7.30 -2.84
N SER A 329 8.44 -6.20 -3.33
CA SER A 329 8.41 -4.91 -2.63
C SER A 329 7.15 -4.69 -1.79
N GLU A 330 6.14 -5.56 -1.92
CA GLU A 330 4.79 -5.32 -1.40
C GLU A 330 4.35 -6.29 -0.29
N PHE A 331 5.00 -7.45 -0.14
CA PHE A 331 4.53 -8.50 0.76
C PHE A 331 5.61 -8.95 1.73
N CYS A 332 5.16 -9.44 2.86
CA CYS A 332 5.96 -10.04 3.90
C CYS A 332 5.48 -11.48 4.13
N VAL A 333 6.43 -12.40 4.30
CA VAL A 333 6.14 -13.82 4.42
C VAL A 333 6.85 -14.42 5.63
N ALA A 334 6.09 -15.08 6.50
CA ALA A 334 6.60 -16.02 7.49
C ALA A 334 6.38 -17.44 6.97
N PHE A 335 7.46 -18.12 6.61
CA PHE A 335 7.38 -19.52 6.20
C PHE A 335 7.29 -20.43 7.43
N ASN A 336 6.62 -21.58 7.26
CA ASN A 336 6.66 -22.69 8.22
C ASN A 336 6.20 -22.31 9.64
N VAL A 337 5.14 -21.49 9.71
CA VAL A 337 4.46 -21.15 10.97
C VAL A 337 3.86 -22.41 11.61
N THR A 338 3.47 -23.37 10.78
CA THR A 338 3.33 -24.78 11.18
C THR A 338 4.17 -25.66 10.26
N GLN A 339 4.58 -26.82 10.75
CA GLN A 339 5.32 -27.81 9.96
C GLN A 339 4.71 -29.19 10.15
N ALA A 340 4.51 -29.90 9.04
CA ALA A 340 4.01 -31.26 9.06
C ALA A 340 4.99 -32.20 9.76
N SER A 341 4.48 -33.08 10.62
CA SER A 341 5.32 -34.08 11.31
C SER A 341 5.63 -35.31 10.47
N SER A 342 4.81 -35.64 9.48
CA SER A 342 5.04 -36.80 8.60
C SER A 342 5.77 -36.40 7.32
N THR A 343 6.71 -37.25 6.89
CA THR A 343 7.53 -37.00 5.68
C THR A 343 6.91 -37.57 4.41
N PHE A 344 6.04 -38.58 4.51
CA PHE A 344 5.38 -39.27 3.40
C PHE A 344 6.36 -39.90 2.40
N ARG A 345 7.53 -40.34 2.86
CA ARG A 345 8.63 -40.92 2.04
C ARG A 345 8.99 -42.34 2.46
N GLU A 346 8.05 -43.05 3.09
CA GLU A 346 8.28 -44.40 3.64
C GLU A 346 8.60 -45.44 2.54
N ASP A 347 8.17 -45.19 1.32
CA ASP A 347 8.39 -46.00 0.11
C ASP A 347 9.59 -45.54 -0.73
N GLY A 348 10.36 -44.55 -0.27
CA GLY A 348 11.49 -43.95 -1.01
C GLY A 348 11.11 -43.02 -2.15
N LEU A 349 9.81 -42.79 -2.41
CA LEU A 349 9.33 -41.90 -3.47
C LEU A 349 9.00 -40.50 -2.94
N GLU A 350 9.20 -39.48 -3.78
CA GLU A 350 8.86 -38.11 -3.46
C GLU A 350 7.33 -37.94 -3.37
N PRO A 351 6.78 -37.38 -2.28
CA PRO A 351 5.34 -37.20 -2.15
C PRO A 351 4.85 -36.01 -2.97
N ILE A 352 3.54 -36.01 -3.23
CA ILE A 352 2.87 -34.90 -3.91
C ILE A 352 2.34 -33.93 -2.85
N SER A 353 2.86 -32.70 -2.81
CA SER A 353 2.34 -31.65 -1.93
C SER A 353 1.11 -31.00 -2.57
N LEU A 354 0.01 -30.91 -1.81
CA LEU A 354 -1.13 -30.09 -2.20
C LEU A 354 -0.81 -28.64 -1.88
N ILE A 355 -0.75 -27.81 -2.91
CA ILE A 355 -0.47 -26.38 -2.81
C ILE A 355 -1.80 -25.66 -2.82
N MET A 356 -2.13 -25.02 -1.70
CA MET A 356 -3.35 -24.26 -1.54
C MET A 356 -3.06 -22.87 -1.01
N HIS A 357 -4.05 -22.00 -1.18
CA HIS A 357 -4.00 -20.66 -0.68
C HIS A 357 -5.38 -20.27 -0.14
N ALA A 358 -5.41 -19.52 0.95
CA ALA A 358 -6.64 -19.13 1.60
C ALA A 358 -6.54 -17.79 2.33
N THR A 359 -7.70 -17.24 2.66
CA THR A 359 -7.83 -16.25 3.73
C THR A 359 -8.37 -16.93 4.99
N SER A 360 -8.42 -16.20 6.10
CA SER A 360 -8.97 -16.70 7.35
C SER A 360 -10.47 -17.07 7.30
N HIS A 361 -11.19 -16.72 6.23
CA HIS A 361 -12.55 -17.21 5.99
C HIS A 361 -12.61 -18.74 5.79
N PHE A 362 -11.56 -19.32 5.20
CA PHE A 362 -11.52 -20.73 4.78
C PHE A 362 -10.87 -21.66 5.81
N MET A 363 -10.86 -21.26 7.10
CA MET A 363 -10.26 -22.07 8.17
C MET A 363 -10.89 -23.47 8.24
N ARG A 364 -12.21 -23.58 8.07
CA ARG A 364 -12.90 -24.88 8.08
C ARG A 364 -12.46 -25.76 6.91
N ASP A 365 -12.24 -25.17 5.75
CA ASP A 365 -11.84 -25.89 4.54
C ASP A 365 -10.40 -26.41 4.68
N ILE A 366 -9.48 -25.60 5.21
CA ILE A 366 -8.10 -26.04 5.55
C ILE A 366 -8.13 -27.29 6.44
N GLU A 367 -8.92 -27.26 7.52
CA GLU A 367 -9.07 -28.38 8.44
C GLU A 367 -9.65 -29.63 7.77
N THR A 368 -10.63 -29.41 6.88
CA THR A 368 -11.33 -30.48 6.15
C THR A 368 -10.37 -31.16 5.19
N GLN A 369 -9.59 -30.39 4.41
CA GLN A 369 -8.61 -30.93 3.46
C GLN A 369 -7.61 -31.86 4.16
N CYS A 370 -7.10 -31.48 5.33
CA CYS A 370 -6.20 -32.32 6.12
C CYS A 370 -6.87 -33.59 6.68
N SER A 371 -8.13 -33.47 7.11
CA SER A 371 -8.85 -34.52 7.85
C SER A 371 -9.53 -35.56 6.96
N THR A 372 -9.74 -35.27 5.67
CA THR A 372 -10.36 -36.20 4.72
C THR A 372 -9.42 -37.31 4.27
N ARG A 373 -9.99 -38.37 3.68
CA ARG A 373 -9.26 -39.45 2.99
C ARG A 373 -8.92 -39.13 1.53
N ASN A 374 -9.22 -37.90 1.09
CA ASN A 374 -9.09 -37.53 -0.32
C ASN A 374 -7.63 -37.23 -0.66
N TRP A 375 -6.93 -36.55 0.24
CA TRP A 375 -5.51 -36.22 0.08
C TRP A 375 -4.65 -36.95 1.12
N ASN A 376 -3.77 -37.84 0.65
CA ASN A 376 -2.87 -38.67 1.46
C ASN A 376 -1.41 -38.23 1.33
N GLY A 377 -1.16 -36.93 1.19
CA GLY A 377 0.18 -36.36 1.14
C GLY A 377 0.30 -35.09 1.98
N PRO A 378 1.47 -34.44 1.94
CA PRO A 378 1.67 -33.14 2.55
C PRO A 378 0.74 -32.07 1.95
N ILE A 379 0.44 -31.06 2.75
CA ILE A 379 -0.37 -29.91 2.38
C ILE A 379 0.42 -28.65 2.75
N SER A 380 0.63 -27.77 1.78
CA SER A 380 1.20 -26.44 1.99
C SER A 380 0.14 -25.38 1.71
N VAL A 381 -0.12 -24.54 2.71
CA VAL A 381 -1.12 -23.47 2.65
C VAL A 381 -0.44 -22.13 2.86
N SER A 382 -0.61 -21.22 1.91
CA SER A 382 -0.36 -19.80 2.15
C SER A 382 -1.63 -19.14 2.70
N LEU A 383 -1.52 -18.56 3.90
CA LEU A 383 -2.61 -17.90 4.61
C LEU A 383 -2.43 -16.38 4.53
N PHE A 384 -3.32 -15.71 3.81
CA PHE A 384 -3.30 -14.25 3.72
C PHE A 384 -3.97 -13.66 4.96
N ILE A 385 -3.26 -12.77 5.65
CA ILE A 385 -3.78 -12.06 6.81
C ILE A 385 -3.56 -10.55 6.69
N ASP A 386 -4.34 -9.81 7.45
CA ASP A 386 -4.08 -8.42 7.80
C ASP A 386 -4.09 -8.25 9.33
N GLN A 387 -4.08 -7.01 9.80
CA GLN A 387 -4.08 -6.68 11.23
C GLN A 387 -5.35 -7.11 11.99
N TYR A 388 -6.45 -7.41 11.29
CA TYR A 388 -7.72 -7.84 11.88
C TYR A 388 -7.89 -9.34 11.87
N SER A 389 -7.13 -10.05 11.05
CA SER A 389 -7.20 -11.51 10.90
C SER A 389 -6.00 -12.25 11.50
N VAL A 390 -5.20 -11.60 12.36
CA VAL A 390 -4.01 -12.21 13.00
C VAL A 390 -4.39 -13.39 13.89
N ASP A 391 -5.55 -13.33 14.55
CA ASP A 391 -6.08 -14.43 15.38
C ASP A 391 -6.24 -15.75 14.62
N ALA A 392 -6.31 -15.70 13.27
CA ALA A 392 -6.32 -16.88 12.43
C ALA A 392 -5.03 -17.71 12.56
N VAL A 393 -3.89 -17.05 12.81
CA VAL A 393 -2.59 -17.70 12.98
C VAL A 393 -2.53 -18.42 14.32
N ASP A 394 -2.96 -17.77 15.40
CA ASP A 394 -3.07 -18.39 16.73
C ASP A 394 -4.01 -19.60 16.68
N TYR A 395 -5.16 -19.46 16.02
CA TYR A 395 -6.14 -20.53 15.85
C TYR A 395 -5.58 -21.72 15.07
N ILE A 396 -4.98 -21.50 13.89
CA ILE A 396 -4.49 -22.61 13.07
C ILE A 396 -3.30 -23.31 13.74
N HIS A 397 -2.48 -22.57 14.50
CA HIS A 397 -1.40 -23.15 15.29
C HIS A 397 -1.94 -24.04 16.42
N GLU A 398 -3.00 -23.61 17.13
CA GLU A 398 -3.64 -24.44 18.16
C GLU A 398 -4.32 -25.68 17.58
N VAL A 399 -4.99 -25.53 16.44
CA VAL A 399 -5.57 -26.65 15.67
C VAL A 399 -4.50 -27.65 15.25
N HIS A 400 -3.36 -27.16 14.76
CA HIS A 400 -2.22 -27.98 14.38
C HIS A 400 -1.65 -28.75 15.58
N ARG A 401 -1.54 -28.12 16.75
CA ARG A 401 -1.07 -28.75 17.99
C ARG A 401 -2.00 -29.87 18.48
N CYS A 402 -3.31 -29.66 18.40
CA CYS A 402 -4.29 -30.55 19.01
C CYS A 402 -4.93 -31.58 18.09
N SER A 403 -4.57 -31.62 16.80
CA SER A 403 -5.12 -32.59 15.86
C SER A 403 -4.00 -33.34 15.13
N ALA A 404 -3.79 -34.62 15.49
CA ALA A 404 -2.79 -35.48 14.84
C ALA A 404 -2.98 -35.57 13.31
N LYS A 405 -4.24 -35.56 12.83
CA LYS A 405 -4.55 -35.59 11.39
C LYS A 405 -4.10 -34.33 10.65
N ILE A 406 -4.08 -33.19 11.33
CA ILE A 406 -3.67 -31.90 10.76
C ILE A 406 -2.18 -31.73 10.91
N ASN A 407 -1.66 -32.03 12.10
CA ASN A 407 -0.24 -32.04 12.42
C ASN A 407 0.58 -32.90 11.44
N SER A 408 0.06 -34.05 11.01
CA SER A 408 0.78 -34.92 10.09
C SER A 408 0.93 -34.37 8.68
N LYS A 409 0.12 -33.39 8.25
CA LYS A 409 0.07 -32.95 6.84
C LYS A 409 0.37 -31.47 6.62
N LEU A 410 0.05 -30.59 7.56
CA LEU A 410 -0.14 -29.16 7.28
C LEU A 410 1.11 -28.30 7.53
N ASN A 411 1.57 -27.63 6.48
CA ASN A 411 2.53 -26.54 6.54
C ASN A 411 1.81 -25.23 6.23
N VAL A 412 1.87 -24.26 7.15
CA VAL A 412 1.26 -22.93 6.96
C VAL A 412 2.35 -21.89 6.77
N HIS A 413 2.20 -21.08 5.73
CA HIS A 413 3.02 -19.91 5.46
C HIS A 413 2.13 -18.68 5.52
N VAL A 414 2.47 -17.72 6.37
CA VAL A 414 1.66 -16.51 6.57
C VAL A 414 2.14 -15.42 5.64
N VAL A 415 1.21 -14.82 4.91
CA VAL A 415 1.48 -13.71 3.98
C VAL A 415 0.66 -12.51 4.41
N TYR A 416 1.29 -11.34 4.50
CA TYR A 416 0.60 -10.09 4.70
C TYR A 416 1.21 -8.99 3.85
N ARG A 417 0.44 -7.95 3.53
CA ARG A 417 0.90 -6.83 2.73
C ARG A 417 1.75 -5.89 3.58
N LYS A 418 2.98 -5.59 3.14
CA LYS A 418 3.87 -4.61 3.76
C LYS A 418 3.21 -3.23 3.69
N SER A 419 3.07 -2.57 4.83
CA SER A 419 2.52 -1.21 4.86
C SER A 419 3.43 -0.24 4.09
N PRO A 420 2.90 0.76 3.36
CA PRO A 420 3.72 1.77 2.68
C PRO A 420 4.72 2.51 3.59
N TYR A 421 4.44 2.53 4.90
CA TYR A 421 5.25 3.21 5.92
C TYR A 421 6.21 2.26 6.67
N GLN A 422 6.17 0.97 6.37
CA GLN A 422 6.96 -0.06 7.04
C GLN A 422 8.28 -0.26 6.26
N LEU A 423 9.42 -0.14 6.95
CA LEU A 423 10.74 -0.29 6.31
C LEU A 423 11.15 -1.76 6.18
N GLU A 424 10.80 -2.60 7.14
CA GLU A 424 11.16 -4.02 7.21
C GLU A 424 9.94 -4.87 7.58
N CYS A 425 9.94 -6.15 7.22
CA CYS A 425 8.88 -7.07 7.64
C CYS A 425 8.91 -7.33 9.15
N ASN A 426 7.80 -7.04 9.83
CA ASN A 426 7.62 -7.34 11.24
C ASN A 426 7.43 -8.85 11.43
N PRO A 427 8.08 -9.48 12.41
CA PRO A 427 7.91 -10.91 12.66
C PRO A 427 6.46 -11.25 12.97
N VAL A 428 6.03 -12.44 12.57
CA VAL A 428 4.73 -12.99 12.97
C VAL A 428 4.90 -13.57 14.36
N THR A 429 4.17 -13.05 15.33
CA THR A 429 4.20 -13.53 16.72
C THR A 429 2.91 -14.27 17.02
N ILE A 430 3.04 -15.45 17.63
CA ILE A 430 1.90 -16.23 18.14
C ILE A 430 1.97 -16.34 19.66
N LYS A 431 0.81 -16.45 20.29
CA LYS A 431 0.72 -16.69 21.73
C LYS A 431 0.98 -18.17 22.01
N ARG A 432 1.89 -18.46 22.94
CA ARG A 432 2.13 -19.85 23.33
C ARG A 432 0.92 -20.37 24.11
N SER A 433 0.30 -21.44 23.61
CA SER A 433 -0.83 -22.09 24.28
C SER A 433 -0.37 -23.22 25.19
N PHE A 434 -0.70 -23.12 26.48
CA PHE A 434 -0.52 -24.19 27.48
C PHE A 434 -1.80 -25.00 27.71
N ARG A 435 -2.82 -24.77 26.88
CA ARG A 435 -4.12 -25.43 27.00
C ARG A 435 -3.98 -26.94 26.81
N LYS A 436 -4.72 -27.75 27.57
CA LYS A 436 -4.77 -29.21 27.30
C LYS A 436 -5.63 -29.47 26.06
N CYS A 437 -5.15 -30.27 25.10
CA CYS A 437 -5.87 -30.52 23.85
C CYS A 437 -7.25 -31.17 24.04
N ALA A 438 -7.46 -31.95 25.11
CA ALA A 438 -8.77 -32.48 25.47
C ALA A 438 -9.83 -31.38 25.70
N THR A 439 -9.41 -30.18 26.12
CA THR A 439 -10.30 -29.04 26.31
C THR A 439 -10.60 -28.29 25.01
N PHE A 440 -9.85 -28.49 23.94
CA PHE A 440 -10.07 -27.88 22.62
C PHE A 440 -10.98 -28.79 21.76
N ASN A 441 -12.18 -29.04 22.27
CA ASN A 441 -13.17 -29.90 21.62
C ASN A 441 -13.88 -29.22 20.44
N ALA A 442 -14.72 -29.97 19.73
CA ALA A 442 -15.41 -29.48 18.53
C ALA A 442 -16.24 -28.21 18.76
N THR A 443 -16.93 -28.10 19.91
CA THR A 443 -17.74 -26.93 20.26
C THR A 443 -16.90 -25.68 20.41
N ILE A 444 -15.81 -25.76 21.17
CA ILE A 444 -14.93 -24.61 21.39
C ILE A 444 -14.19 -24.26 20.10
N ARG A 445 -13.70 -25.27 19.38
CA ARG A 445 -13.07 -25.10 18.06
C ARG A 445 -14.00 -24.38 17.08
N SER A 446 -15.30 -24.70 17.08
CA SER A 446 -16.28 -24.01 16.22
C SER A 446 -16.54 -22.57 16.66
N ARG A 447 -16.64 -22.32 17.97
CA ARG A 447 -16.85 -20.97 18.52
C ARG A 447 -15.66 -20.04 18.29
N GLU A 448 -14.44 -20.54 18.46
CA GLU A 448 -13.24 -19.75 18.20
C GLU A 448 -13.08 -19.47 16.72
N ARG A 449 -13.32 -20.48 15.85
CA ARG A 449 -13.32 -20.29 14.40
C ARG A 449 -14.30 -19.22 13.93
N SER A 450 -15.51 -19.16 14.51
CA SER A 450 -16.53 -18.19 14.11
C SER A 450 -16.20 -16.74 14.51
N ARG A 451 -15.22 -16.53 15.39
CA ARG A 451 -14.75 -15.18 15.79
C ARG A 451 -13.65 -14.65 14.88
N ILE A 452 -13.06 -15.50 14.05
CA ILE A 452 -11.97 -15.13 13.16
C ILE A 452 -12.52 -14.26 12.03
N ILE A 453 -11.94 -13.07 11.89
CA ILE A 453 -12.36 -12.09 10.89
C ILE A 453 -11.54 -12.30 9.61
N PRO A 454 -12.16 -12.24 8.40
CA PRO A 454 -11.44 -12.25 7.12
C PRO A 454 -10.63 -10.95 6.92
N PRO A 455 -9.45 -11.01 6.27
CA PRO A 455 -8.69 -9.82 5.94
C PRO A 455 -9.46 -8.92 4.97
N PHE A 456 -9.34 -7.60 5.17
CA PHE A 456 -9.94 -6.58 4.33
C PHE A 456 -8.95 -6.08 3.28
N GLY A 457 -9.09 -6.54 2.04
CA GLY A 457 -8.26 -6.09 0.93
C GLY A 457 -8.37 -6.95 -0.32
N ILE A 458 -7.69 -6.52 -1.39
CA ILE A 458 -7.58 -7.32 -2.62
C ILE A 458 -6.63 -8.48 -2.35
N TYR A 459 -7.17 -9.68 -2.46
CA TYR A 459 -6.44 -10.93 -2.29
C TYR A 459 -5.37 -11.13 -3.37
N PRO A 460 -4.08 -11.26 -3.03
CA PRO A 460 -2.98 -11.34 -3.99
C PRO A 460 -2.74 -12.77 -4.48
N ILE A 461 -3.69 -13.33 -5.23
CA ILE A 461 -3.78 -14.77 -5.54
C ILE A 461 -2.48 -15.41 -6.06
N ASN A 462 -1.76 -14.75 -6.98
CA ASN A 462 -0.54 -15.32 -7.56
C ASN A 462 0.65 -15.31 -6.59
N VAL A 463 0.76 -14.28 -5.74
CA VAL A 463 1.74 -14.26 -4.64
C VAL A 463 1.44 -15.40 -3.67
N MET A 464 0.16 -15.59 -3.34
CA MET A 464 -0.26 -16.67 -2.45
C MET A 464 0.08 -18.05 -3.03
N ARG A 465 -0.20 -18.31 -4.32
CA ARG A 465 0.18 -19.54 -5.01
C ARG A 465 1.68 -19.77 -4.93
N ASN A 466 2.48 -18.77 -5.27
CA ASN A 466 3.94 -18.88 -5.28
C ASN A 466 4.52 -19.13 -3.88
N VAL A 467 4.04 -18.42 -2.85
CA VAL A 467 4.50 -18.62 -1.47
C VAL A 467 4.22 -20.06 -1.00
N ALA A 468 3.04 -20.61 -1.27
CA ALA A 468 2.73 -21.99 -0.92
C ALA A 468 3.63 -22.99 -1.69
N ARG A 469 3.92 -22.74 -2.98
CA ARG A 469 4.86 -23.57 -3.75
C ARG A 469 6.27 -23.54 -3.19
N ILE A 470 6.77 -22.34 -2.84
CA ILE A 470 8.12 -22.16 -2.28
C ILE A 470 8.24 -22.89 -0.94
N GLY A 471 7.23 -22.75 -0.09
CA GLY A 471 7.17 -23.35 1.24
C GLY A 471 6.83 -24.83 1.27
N ALA A 472 6.48 -25.44 0.14
CA ALA A 472 6.07 -26.83 0.08
C ALA A 472 7.17 -27.80 0.53
N PRO A 473 6.83 -28.87 1.27
CA PRO A 473 7.81 -29.85 1.75
C PRO A 473 8.25 -30.87 0.68
N SER A 474 7.65 -30.84 -0.51
CA SER A 474 8.02 -31.75 -1.60
C SER A 474 8.21 -31.06 -2.94
N ASP A 475 8.97 -31.72 -3.82
CA ASP A 475 9.33 -31.21 -5.14
C ASP A 475 8.24 -31.43 -6.19
N ILE A 476 7.35 -32.40 -5.96
CA ILE A 476 6.20 -32.66 -6.81
C ILE A 476 4.97 -31.96 -6.22
N GLN A 477 4.34 -31.08 -6.99
CA GLN A 477 3.36 -30.10 -6.48
C GLN A 477 2.06 -30.11 -7.29
N MET A 478 0.92 -30.09 -6.61
CA MET A 478 -0.41 -29.95 -7.21
C MET A 478 -1.07 -28.66 -6.72
N LEU A 479 -1.34 -27.70 -7.61
CA LEU A 479 -2.03 -26.46 -7.25
C LEU A 479 -3.54 -26.62 -7.29
N ALA A 480 -4.24 -26.18 -6.24
CA ALA A 480 -5.69 -26.12 -6.23
C ALA A 480 -6.24 -25.01 -5.34
N ASP A 481 -7.43 -24.53 -5.71
CA ASP A 481 -8.22 -23.68 -4.82
C ASP A 481 -8.70 -24.50 -3.62
N ILE A 482 -8.78 -23.86 -2.44
CA ILE A 482 -9.10 -24.51 -1.16
C ILE A 482 -10.45 -25.24 -1.16
N GLU A 483 -11.38 -24.82 -2.02
CA GLU A 483 -12.73 -25.38 -2.17
C GLU A 483 -12.78 -26.63 -3.07
N MET A 484 -11.69 -26.97 -3.76
CA MET A 484 -11.63 -28.14 -4.65
C MET A 484 -11.47 -29.42 -3.83
N VAL A 485 -12.32 -30.40 -4.10
CA VAL A 485 -12.31 -31.71 -3.44
C VAL A 485 -11.80 -32.77 -4.40
N PHE A 486 -10.72 -33.45 -4.02
CA PHE A 486 -10.10 -34.50 -4.85
C PHE A 486 -10.80 -35.86 -4.69
N SER A 487 -10.66 -36.73 -5.70
CA SER A 487 -11.04 -38.14 -5.59
C SER A 487 -10.32 -38.84 -4.43
N GLU A 488 -10.93 -39.86 -3.82
CA GLU A 488 -10.38 -40.55 -2.65
C GLU A 488 -9.01 -41.20 -2.96
N GLY A 489 -8.02 -40.99 -2.09
CA GLY A 489 -6.68 -41.54 -2.28
C GLY A 489 -5.82 -40.87 -3.35
N PHE A 490 -6.12 -39.63 -3.76
CA PHE A 490 -5.49 -38.99 -4.94
C PHE A 490 -3.95 -39.06 -4.92
N ALA A 491 -3.34 -38.50 -3.87
CA ALA A 491 -1.88 -38.38 -3.79
C ALA A 491 -1.19 -39.76 -3.77
N LEU A 492 -1.81 -40.73 -3.11
CA LEU A 492 -1.29 -42.10 -3.03
C LEU A 492 -1.30 -42.78 -4.41
N LYS A 493 -2.44 -42.73 -5.11
CA LYS A 493 -2.58 -43.29 -6.47
C LYS A 493 -1.58 -42.66 -7.44
N MET A 494 -1.40 -41.35 -7.36
CA MET A 494 -0.56 -40.61 -8.30
C MET A 494 0.92 -40.66 -8.00
N LYS A 495 1.35 -41.08 -6.80
CA LYS A 495 2.73 -40.93 -6.34
C LYS A 495 3.75 -41.58 -7.28
N LYS A 496 3.53 -42.85 -7.64
CA LYS A 496 4.42 -43.60 -8.55
C LYS A 496 4.50 -42.94 -9.93
N LEU A 497 3.35 -42.61 -10.51
CA LEU A 497 3.28 -41.98 -11.84
C LEU A 497 3.91 -40.57 -11.84
N ALA A 498 3.70 -39.80 -10.78
CA ALA A 498 4.28 -38.46 -10.66
C ALA A 498 5.81 -38.49 -10.56
N ASN A 499 6.38 -39.44 -9.81
CA ASN A 499 7.83 -39.61 -9.74
C ASN A 499 8.43 -40.07 -11.09
N GLN A 500 7.65 -40.71 -11.95
CA GLN A 500 8.10 -41.10 -13.29
C GLN A 500 8.19 -39.91 -14.26
N TYR A 501 7.23 -38.97 -14.19
CA TYR A 501 7.10 -37.90 -15.18
C TYR A 501 7.57 -36.52 -14.70
N ILE A 502 7.56 -36.27 -13.38
CA ILE A 502 7.85 -34.97 -12.77
C ILE A 502 9.21 -35.05 -12.03
N ASP A 503 10.28 -35.21 -12.81
CA ASP A 503 11.65 -35.41 -12.31
C ASP A 503 12.48 -34.10 -12.24
N GLY A 504 11.87 -32.98 -12.64
CA GLY A 504 12.51 -31.66 -12.71
C GLY A 504 13.52 -31.49 -13.85
N LYS A 505 13.69 -32.49 -14.72
CA LYS A 505 14.55 -32.45 -15.91
C LYS A 505 13.72 -32.43 -17.18
N GLN A 506 12.71 -33.30 -17.25
CA GLN A 506 11.76 -33.33 -18.35
C GLN A 506 10.68 -32.27 -18.16
N LYS A 507 10.30 -31.60 -19.24
CA LYS A 507 9.24 -30.59 -19.25
C LYS A 507 7.87 -31.25 -19.40
N ASN A 508 7.48 -32.07 -18.43
CA ASN A 508 6.18 -32.73 -18.43
C ASN A 508 5.27 -32.15 -17.36
N LEU A 509 3.97 -32.14 -17.64
CA LEU A 509 2.91 -31.78 -16.70
C LEU A 509 1.89 -32.90 -16.68
N LEU A 510 1.45 -33.32 -15.49
CA LEU A 510 0.37 -34.29 -15.36
C LEU A 510 -0.97 -33.56 -15.18
N VAL A 511 -1.76 -33.48 -16.25
CA VAL A 511 -3.03 -32.75 -16.30
C VAL A 511 -4.17 -33.60 -15.75
N ILE A 512 -5.00 -33.03 -14.89
CA ILE A 512 -6.17 -33.70 -14.31
C ILE A 512 -7.47 -33.09 -14.83
N ARG A 513 -8.56 -33.87 -14.84
CA ARG A 513 -9.90 -33.36 -15.12
C ARG A 513 -10.54 -32.74 -13.87
N ARG A 514 -11.26 -31.64 -14.10
CA ARG A 514 -12.03 -30.90 -13.10
C ARG A 514 -13.51 -31.00 -13.40
N PHE A 515 -14.32 -31.13 -12.35
CA PHE A 515 -15.77 -31.23 -12.47
C PHE A 515 -16.49 -30.31 -11.47
N GLU A 516 -17.76 -30.03 -11.74
CA GLU A 516 -18.69 -29.42 -10.78
C GLU A 516 -19.82 -30.39 -10.49
N VAL A 517 -20.26 -30.46 -9.23
CA VAL A 517 -21.42 -31.26 -8.83
C VAL A 517 -22.53 -30.37 -8.29
N ASP A 518 -23.78 -30.80 -8.49
CA ASP A 518 -24.95 -30.16 -7.87
C ASP A 518 -24.75 -30.04 -6.35
N ASN A 519 -25.12 -28.88 -5.77
CA ASN A 519 -25.04 -28.60 -4.34
C ASN A 519 -25.72 -29.65 -3.46
N LYS A 520 -26.80 -30.26 -3.97
CA LYS A 520 -27.57 -31.30 -3.26
C LYS A 520 -26.97 -32.71 -3.43
N ALA A 521 -26.04 -32.90 -4.34
CA ALA A 521 -25.44 -34.20 -4.62
C ALA A 521 -24.26 -34.51 -3.67
N LYS A 522 -24.02 -35.80 -3.46
CA LYS A 522 -22.81 -36.27 -2.76
C LYS A 522 -21.60 -36.13 -3.70
N ILE A 523 -20.46 -35.73 -3.17
CA ILE A 523 -19.22 -35.63 -3.94
C ILE A 523 -18.76 -37.04 -4.33
N PRO A 524 -18.50 -37.33 -5.61
CA PRO A 524 -18.05 -38.64 -6.05
C PRO A 524 -16.64 -38.93 -5.55
N LYS A 525 -16.44 -40.14 -5.04
CA LYS A 525 -15.14 -40.57 -4.48
C LYS A 525 -14.19 -41.14 -5.51
N ASP A 526 -14.73 -41.68 -6.61
CA ASP A 526 -14.01 -42.40 -7.63
C ASP A 526 -14.63 -42.16 -9.02
N THR A 527 -13.95 -42.61 -10.06
CA THR A 527 -14.36 -42.41 -11.47
C THR A 527 -15.67 -43.13 -11.80
N ARG A 528 -15.98 -44.23 -11.12
CA ARG A 528 -17.25 -44.97 -11.30
C ARG A 528 -18.43 -44.15 -10.79
N GLN A 529 -18.33 -43.59 -9.59
CA GLN A 529 -19.36 -42.71 -9.03
C GLN A 529 -19.51 -41.45 -9.88
N LEU A 530 -18.40 -40.83 -10.29
CA LEU A 530 -18.45 -39.66 -11.17
C LEU A 530 -19.14 -39.99 -12.50
N PHE A 531 -18.82 -41.13 -13.12
CA PHE A 531 -19.45 -41.57 -14.36
C PHE A 531 -20.98 -41.69 -14.22
N LEU A 532 -21.45 -42.32 -13.13
CA LEU A 532 -22.88 -42.43 -12.84
C LEU A 532 -23.53 -41.06 -12.64
N MET A 533 -22.83 -40.14 -11.97
CA MET A 533 -23.33 -38.78 -11.76
C MET A 533 -23.40 -37.96 -13.05
N ILE A 534 -22.43 -38.10 -13.97
CA ILE A 534 -22.47 -37.45 -15.28
C ILE A 534 -23.65 -38.00 -16.10
N LYS A 535 -23.84 -39.33 -16.12
CA LYS A 535 -24.99 -39.96 -16.79
C LYS A 535 -26.33 -39.49 -16.22
N ALA A 536 -26.38 -39.19 -14.93
CA ALA A 536 -27.57 -38.67 -14.25
C ALA A 536 -27.71 -37.13 -14.31
N PHE A 537 -26.85 -36.42 -15.06
CA PHE A 537 -26.82 -34.95 -15.12
C PHE A 537 -26.70 -34.27 -13.74
N ARG A 538 -25.95 -34.90 -12.83
CA ARG A 538 -25.63 -34.39 -11.48
C ARG A 538 -24.18 -33.91 -11.33
N ALA A 539 -23.34 -34.21 -12.31
CA ALA A 539 -21.97 -33.74 -12.43
C ALA A 539 -21.71 -33.25 -13.86
N PHE A 540 -20.89 -32.20 -13.99
CA PHE A 540 -20.56 -31.56 -15.26
C PHE A 540 -19.06 -31.26 -15.31
N GLU A 541 -18.49 -31.13 -16.52
CA GLU A 541 -17.14 -30.55 -16.64
C GLU A 541 -17.13 -29.14 -16.05
N PHE A 542 -16.01 -28.77 -15.41
CA PHE A 542 -15.92 -27.55 -14.61
C PHE A 542 -16.24 -26.29 -15.44
N HIS A 543 -17.09 -25.40 -14.91
CA HIS A 543 -17.59 -24.20 -15.59
C HIS A 543 -18.27 -24.47 -16.95
N HIS A 544 -18.84 -25.66 -17.18
CA HIS A 544 -19.53 -26.03 -18.42
C HIS A 544 -20.57 -24.99 -18.89
N LYS A 545 -21.24 -24.29 -17.95
CA LYS A 545 -22.24 -23.25 -18.27
C LYS A 545 -21.67 -21.84 -18.47
N TYR A 546 -20.51 -21.54 -17.89
CA TYR A 546 -19.98 -20.17 -17.78
C TYR A 546 -18.74 -19.92 -18.65
N PHE A 547 -17.85 -20.91 -18.74
CA PHE A 547 -16.60 -20.79 -19.49
C PHE A 547 -16.07 -22.15 -20.02
N PRO A 548 -16.84 -22.86 -20.88
CA PRO A 548 -16.44 -24.18 -21.37
C PRO A 548 -15.11 -24.16 -22.13
N ALA A 549 -14.86 -23.12 -22.93
CA ALA A 549 -13.63 -22.98 -23.73
C ALA A 549 -12.34 -22.97 -22.89
N GLY A 550 -12.40 -22.65 -21.60
CA GLY A 550 -11.24 -22.65 -20.71
C GLY A 550 -10.94 -24.00 -20.04
N HIS A 551 -11.91 -24.92 -19.99
CA HIS A 551 -11.81 -26.12 -19.13
C HIS A 551 -12.13 -27.45 -19.82
N THR A 552 -12.77 -27.44 -21.00
CA THR A 552 -13.05 -28.67 -21.73
C THR A 552 -11.75 -29.37 -22.15
N ILE A 553 -11.67 -30.67 -21.84
CA ILE A 553 -10.63 -31.56 -22.35
C ILE A 553 -11.32 -32.64 -23.17
N GLU A 554 -10.95 -32.79 -24.45
CA GLU A 554 -11.57 -33.75 -25.37
C GLU A 554 -11.51 -35.19 -24.86
N SER A 555 -12.38 -36.04 -25.40
CA SER A 555 -12.38 -37.50 -25.14
C SER A 555 -12.72 -37.90 -23.70
N LEU A 556 -13.70 -37.23 -23.07
CA LEU A 556 -14.19 -37.57 -21.72
C LEU A 556 -14.61 -39.04 -21.57
N TRP A 557 -15.35 -39.60 -22.54
CA TRP A 557 -15.79 -40.99 -22.49
C TRP A 557 -14.64 -41.99 -22.64
N GLN A 558 -13.63 -41.65 -23.45
CA GLN A 558 -12.41 -42.43 -23.57
C GLN A 558 -11.66 -42.42 -22.23
N TRP A 559 -11.55 -41.26 -21.58
CA TRP A 559 -10.92 -41.13 -20.26
C TRP A 559 -11.60 -42.03 -19.20
N PHE A 560 -12.94 -42.13 -19.21
CA PHE A 560 -13.65 -43.08 -18.34
C PHE A 560 -13.36 -44.54 -18.68
N ARG A 561 -13.38 -44.92 -19.97
CA ARG A 561 -13.08 -46.28 -20.42
C ARG A 561 -11.67 -46.69 -20.00
N MET A 562 -10.72 -45.79 -20.21
CA MET A 562 -9.31 -45.94 -19.83
C MET A 562 -9.14 -46.12 -18.32
N SER A 563 -9.81 -45.27 -17.53
CA SER A 563 -9.79 -45.36 -16.06
C SER A 563 -10.52 -46.57 -15.47
N LYS A 564 -11.22 -47.36 -16.30
CA LYS A 564 -11.90 -48.60 -15.89
C LYS A 564 -11.08 -49.84 -16.26
N ASN A 565 -10.29 -49.77 -17.33
CA ASN A 565 -9.62 -50.93 -17.92
C ASN A 565 -8.30 -51.29 -17.24
N THR A 566 -7.70 -50.37 -16.48
CA THR A 566 -6.47 -50.63 -15.73
C THR A 566 -6.71 -50.44 -14.23
N THR A 567 -5.86 -51.04 -13.40
CA THR A 567 -5.88 -50.84 -11.94
C THR A 567 -5.00 -49.67 -11.52
N GLU A 568 -3.90 -49.46 -12.24
CA GLU A 568 -2.92 -48.41 -11.97
C GLU A 568 -3.18 -47.15 -12.82
N PRO A 569 -2.93 -45.94 -12.28
CA PRO A 569 -2.95 -44.71 -13.05
C PRO A 569 -1.86 -44.66 -14.11
N TYR A 570 -2.20 -44.06 -15.24
CA TYR A 570 -1.29 -43.80 -16.35
C TYR A 570 -1.65 -42.50 -17.05
N ALA A 571 -0.71 -41.98 -17.85
CA ALA A 571 -0.81 -40.70 -18.54
C ALA A 571 -0.51 -40.83 -20.04
N TRP A 572 -1.11 -39.94 -20.85
CA TRP A 572 -0.82 -39.84 -22.28
C TRP A 572 -0.82 -38.38 -22.72
N GLU A 573 -0.04 -38.06 -23.75
CA GLU A 573 0.12 -36.69 -24.26
C GLU A 573 -1.20 -36.17 -24.87
N ILE A 574 -1.51 -34.91 -24.57
CA ILE A 574 -2.60 -34.14 -25.16
C ILE A 574 -2.06 -32.78 -25.62
N ASP A 575 -2.66 -32.25 -26.69
CA ASP A 575 -2.25 -30.96 -27.22
C ASP A 575 -2.67 -29.81 -26.30
N TYR A 576 -1.83 -28.77 -26.31
CA TYR A 576 -2.19 -27.49 -25.75
C TYR A 576 -3.41 -26.90 -26.49
N LYS A 577 -4.42 -26.44 -25.74
CA LYS A 577 -5.68 -26.00 -26.35
C LYS A 577 -5.67 -24.56 -26.82
N SER A 578 -5.42 -23.61 -25.93
CA SER A 578 -5.41 -22.17 -26.27
C SER A 578 -4.90 -21.33 -25.11
N SER A 579 -4.63 -20.04 -25.36
CA SER A 579 -4.27 -19.07 -24.30
C SER A 579 -5.33 -18.88 -23.23
N SER A 580 -6.57 -19.30 -23.49
CA SER A 580 -7.70 -19.27 -22.55
C SER A 580 -7.79 -20.51 -21.66
N TRP A 581 -6.97 -21.52 -21.93
CA TRP A 581 -7.00 -22.80 -21.22
C TRP A 581 -6.52 -22.65 -19.77
N GLU A 582 -7.28 -23.21 -18.84
CA GLU A 582 -7.09 -23.13 -17.40
C GLU A 582 -7.08 -24.54 -16.79
N ALA A 583 -6.23 -25.39 -17.37
CA ALA A 583 -5.97 -26.72 -16.86
C ALA A 583 -5.34 -26.69 -15.46
N GLN A 584 -5.61 -27.73 -14.68
CA GLN A 584 -4.90 -28.02 -13.45
C GLN A 584 -3.97 -29.22 -13.67
N PHE A 585 -2.79 -29.14 -13.09
CA PHE A 585 -1.72 -30.10 -13.34
C PHE A 585 -0.82 -30.28 -12.11
N ILE A 586 -0.15 -31.42 -12.07
CA ILE A 586 0.98 -31.68 -11.19
C ILE A 586 2.24 -31.25 -11.95
N LEU A 587 3.12 -30.54 -11.25
CA LEU A 587 4.34 -29.94 -11.78
C LEU A 587 5.49 -30.08 -10.76
N HIS A 588 6.70 -29.78 -11.21
CA HIS A 588 7.89 -29.75 -10.37
C HIS A 588 8.05 -28.38 -9.68
N ARG A 589 8.68 -28.33 -8.50
CA ARG A 589 8.94 -27.09 -7.73
C ARG A 589 9.61 -26.01 -8.57
N ASN A 590 10.54 -26.41 -9.44
CA ASN A 590 11.34 -25.50 -10.27
C ASN A 590 10.63 -25.03 -11.55
N ASP A 591 9.44 -25.56 -11.86
CA ASP A 591 8.69 -25.12 -13.04
C ASP A 591 8.21 -23.66 -12.89
N PRO A 592 7.92 -22.95 -13.99
CA PRO A 592 7.49 -21.55 -13.98
C PRO A 592 6.47 -21.21 -12.88
N HIS A 593 6.65 -20.07 -12.22
CA HIS A 593 5.79 -19.57 -11.16
C HIS A 593 4.69 -18.66 -11.72
N ASN A 594 3.58 -18.49 -10.99
CA ASN A 594 2.51 -17.60 -11.44
C ASN A 594 3.04 -16.16 -11.54
N ALA A 595 2.75 -15.47 -12.64
CA ALA A 595 3.12 -14.07 -12.82
C ALA A 595 2.39 -13.17 -11.79
N GLU A 596 3.11 -12.72 -10.75
CA GLU A 596 2.52 -12.02 -9.60
C GLU A 596 1.91 -10.65 -9.93
N PHE A 597 2.33 -10.04 -11.04
CA PHE A 597 1.78 -8.77 -11.51
C PHE A 597 0.48 -8.94 -12.33
N MET A 598 0.05 -10.17 -12.61
CA MET A 598 -1.24 -10.41 -13.26
C MET A 598 -2.38 -10.06 -12.28
N PRO A 599 -3.39 -9.27 -12.71
CA PRO A 599 -4.48 -8.85 -11.84
C PRO A 599 -5.30 -10.06 -11.36
N THR A 600 -5.64 -10.08 -10.07
CA THR A 600 -6.44 -11.16 -9.47
C THR A 600 -7.75 -11.35 -10.23
N ARG A 601 -8.10 -12.60 -10.54
CA ARG A 601 -9.29 -13.02 -11.29
C ARG A 601 -9.33 -12.59 -12.75
N ILE A 602 -8.23 -12.08 -13.30
CA ILE A 602 -8.12 -11.74 -14.72
C ILE A 602 -6.98 -12.53 -15.33
N ARG A 603 -7.34 -13.70 -15.87
CA ARG A 603 -6.40 -14.63 -16.54
C ARG A 603 -5.19 -15.04 -15.69
N ASP A 604 -5.33 -15.07 -14.36
CA ASP A 604 -4.22 -15.28 -13.44
C ASP A 604 -3.63 -16.70 -13.48
N GLN A 605 -4.47 -17.71 -13.71
CA GLN A 605 -4.08 -19.10 -13.91
C GLN A 605 -3.78 -19.41 -15.38
N GLN A 606 -4.56 -18.85 -16.31
CA GLN A 606 -4.32 -18.96 -17.76
C GLN A 606 -2.92 -18.46 -18.15
N ALA A 607 -2.43 -17.41 -17.47
CA ALA A 607 -1.07 -16.91 -17.68
C ALA A 607 -0.01 -17.99 -17.40
N LEU A 608 -0.13 -18.75 -16.31
CA LEU A 608 0.79 -19.84 -16.00
C LEU A 608 0.71 -20.97 -17.04
N VAL A 609 -0.51 -21.38 -17.43
CA VAL A 609 -0.69 -22.44 -18.45
C VAL A 609 -0.10 -22.01 -19.80
N TYR A 610 -0.28 -20.75 -20.18
CA TYR A 610 0.30 -20.16 -21.38
C TYR A 610 1.84 -20.13 -21.30
N GLU A 611 2.41 -19.70 -20.18
CA GLU A 611 3.86 -19.69 -19.97
C GLU A 611 4.46 -21.09 -20.05
N LEU A 612 3.80 -22.11 -19.49
CA LEU A 612 4.24 -23.50 -19.59
C LEU A 612 4.22 -24.02 -21.04
N CYS A 613 3.19 -23.68 -21.83
CA CYS A 613 3.20 -23.96 -23.27
C CYS A 613 4.39 -23.26 -23.94
N ARG A 614 4.59 -21.97 -23.67
CA ARG A 614 5.67 -21.18 -24.26
C ARG A 614 7.05 -21.72 -23.87
N ALA A 615 7.20 -22.26 -22.67
CA ALA A 615 8.40 -22.92 -22.21
C ALA A 615 8.62 -24.33 -22.81
N GLY A 616 7.69 -24.83 -23.62
CA GLY A 616 7.79 -26.12 -24.32
C GLY A 616 7.43 -27.33 -23.46
N TYR A 617 6.53 -27.16 -22.48
CA TYR A 617 6.05 -28.28 -21.68
C TYR A 617 5.03 -29.16 -22.43
N LYS A 618 5.13 -30.46 -22.20
CA LYS A 618 4.17 -31.48 -22.64
C LYS A 618 3.06 -31.65 -21.60
N PHE A 619 1.82 -31.67 -22.06
CA PHE A 619 0.65 -31.86 -21.23
C PHE A 619 0.22 -33.33 -21.30
N LEU A 620 0.30 -34.05 -20.18
CA LEU A 620 -0.02 -35.47 -20.10
C LEU A 620 -1.32 -35.66 -19.30
N LEU A 621 -2.41 -36.04 -19.96
CA LEU A 621 -3.69 -36.27 -19.29
C LEU A 621 -3.63 -37.55 -18.46
N VAL A 622 -3.95 -37.46 -17.17
CA VAL A 622 -3.94 -38.62 -16.27
C VAL A 622 -5.31 -39.27 -16.14
N SER A 623 -5.32 -40.59 -16.02
CA SER A 623 -6.51 -41.40 -15.72
C SER A 623 -6.79 -41.50 -14.20
N HIS A 624 -7.93 -42.09 -13.83
CA HIS A 624 -8.34 -42.49 -12.46
C HIS A 624 -8.60 -41.40 -11.44
N VAL A 625 -8.03 -40.21 -11.61
CA VAL A 625 -8.08 -39.14 -10.62
C VAL A 625 -8.68 -37.86 -11.19
N PHE A 626 -9.38 -37.13 -10.35
CA PHE A 626 -10.04 -35.89 -10.70
C PHE A 626 -10.24 -35.05 -9.44
N ASN A 627 -10.68 -33.81 -9.62
CA ASN A 627 -11.25 -33.04 -8.53
C ASN A 627 -12.58 -32.40 -8.91
N VAL A 628 -13.28 -31.96 -7.87
CA VAL A 628 -14.66 -31.52 -7.94
C VAL A 628 -14.84 -30.26 -7.12
N HIS A 629 -15.53 -29.28 -7.70
CA HIS A 629 -16.10 -28.16 -6.96
C HIS A 629 -17.55 -28.46 -6.59
N LYS A 630 -17.92 -28.22 -5.32
CA LYS A 630 -19.31 -28.41 -4.87
C LYS A 630 -20.13 -27.18 -5.20
N GLY A 631 -21.21 -27.38 -5.95
CA GLY A 631 -22.05 -26.30 -6.48
C GLY A 631 -21.62 -25.88 -7.87
N VAL A 632 -22.62 -25.59 -8.69
CA VAL A 632 -22.44 -25.07 -10.05
C VAL A 632 -22.52 -23.55 -9.97
N LYS A 633 -21.45 -22.84 -10.32
CA LYS A 633 -21.47 -21.37 -10.34
C LYS A 633 -22.44 -20.87 -11.39
N THR A 634 -23.42 -20.08 -10.98
CA THR A 634 -24.44 -19.52 -11.89
C THR A 634 -24.36 -18.00 -12.05
N LYS A 635 -23.83 -17.27 -11.05
CA LYS A 635 -23.63 -15.80 -11.07
C LYS A 635 -22.43 -15.39 -10.22
N GLU A 636 -21.81 -14.26 -10.58
CA GLU A 636 -20.79 -13.60 -9.77
C GLU A 636 -21.41 -12.92 -8.54
N THR A 637 -20.71 -12.96 -7.40
CA THR A 637 -21.15 -12.23 -6.20
C THR A 637 -20.86 -10.72 -6.34
N ASN A 638 -21.60 -9.86 -5.62
CA ASN A 638 -21.39 -8.41 -5.68
C ASN A 638 -19.94 -8.01 -5.35
N LEU A 639 -19.36 -8.61 -4.30
CA LEU A 639 -17.96 -8.40 -3.95
C LEU A 639 -17.02 -8.85 -5.07
N SER A 640 -17.33 -9.98 -5.72
CA SER A 640 -16.53 -10.50 -6.82
C SER A 640 -16.56 -9.61 -8.06
N SER A 641 -17.74 -9.09 -8.39
CA SER A 641 -17.94 -8.11 -9.45
C SER A 641 -17.19 -6.79 -9.17
N ALA A 642 -17.21 -6.32 -7.91
CA ALA A 642 -16.47 -5.12 -7.50
C ALA A 642 -14.95 -5.31 -7.64
N VAL A 643 -14.42 -6.46 -7.21
CA VAL A 643 -12.99 -6.80 -7.39
C VAL A 643 -12.64 -6.86 -8.87
N LEU A 644 -13.41 -7.57 -9.71
CA LEU A 644 -13.18 -7.64 -11.15
C LEU A 644 -13.18 -6.25 -11.80
N THR A 645 -14.13 -5.39 -11.43
CA THR A 645 -14.22 -4.01 -11.94
C THR A 645 -12.98 -3.19 -11.58
N HIS A 646 -12.49 -3.32 -10.33
CA HIS A 646 -11.26 -2.68 -9.91
C HIS A 646 -10.04 -3.22 -10.68
N GLN A 647 -9.90 -4.55 -10.77
CA GLN A 647 -8.76 -5.22 -11.40
C GLN A 647 -8.69 -5.00 -12.92
N ARG A 648 -9.84 -4.81 -13.59
CA ARG A 648 -9.90 -4.54 -15.04
C ARG A 648 -9.11 -3.30 -15.46
N ARG A 649 -8.93 -2.32 -14.57
CA ARG A 649 -8.14 -1.11 -14.84
C ARG A 649 -6.65 -1.42 -15.02
N LEU A 650 -6.16 -2.51 -14.43
CA LEU A 650 -4.75 -2.91 -14.46
C LEU A 650 -4.42 -3.85 -15.63
N ARG A 651 -5.44 -4.47 -16.25
CA ARG A 651 -5.26 -5.56 -17.23
C ARG A 651 -4.44 -5.16 -18.45
N ALA A 652 -4.64 -3.97 -19.01
CA ALA A 652 -3.96 -3.58 -20.24
C ALA A 652 -2.44 -3.48 -20.05
N ARG A 653 -2.00 -2.91 -18.91
CA ARG A 653 -0.58 -2.82 -18.55
C ARG A 653 -0.01 -4.20 -18.27
N ALA A 654 -0.70 -5.02 -17.50
CA ALA A 654 -0.25 -6.36 -17.14
C ALA A 654 -0.10 -7.27 -18.38
N PHE A 655 -1.07 -7.25 -19.29
CA PHE A 655 -1.04 -8.11 -20.48
C PHE A 655 0.05 -7.69 -21.46
N ARG A 656 0.23 -6.39 -21.70
CA ARG A 656 1.36 -5.90 -22.52
C ARG A 656 2.69 -6.33 -21.92
N LYS A 657 2.88 -6.17 -20.61
CA LYS A 657 4.08 -6.61 -19.89
C LYS A 657 4.28 -8.12 -20.04
N PHE A 658 3.23 -8.92 -19.80
CA PHE A 658 3.28 -10.37 -19.88
C PHE A 658 3.62 -10.86 -21.29
N SER A 659 2.93 -10.39 -22.33
CA SER A 659 3.21 -10.77 -23.71
C SER A 659 4.61 -10.39 -24.16
N THR A 660 5.12 -9.23 -23.72
CA THR A 660 6.50 -8.80 -24.02
C THR A 660 7.51 -9.76 -23.41
N ILE A 661 7.34 -10.12 -22.13
CA ILE A 661 8.21 -11.08 -21.44
C ILE A 661 8.14 -12.44 -22.13
N MET A 662 6.95 -12.97 -22.41
CA MET A 662 6.80 -14.29 -23.04
C MET A 662 7.44 -14.36 -24.43
N ASN A 663 7.33 -13.30 -25.23
CA ASN A 663 7.94 -13.24 -26.55
C ASN A 663 9.46 -13.09 -26.51
N ALA A 664 9.99 -12.37 -25.52
CA ALA A 664 11.43 -12.25 -25.33
C ALA A 664 12.05 -13.54 -24.78
N THR A 665 11.41 -14.18 -23.80
CA THR A 665 11.92 -15.39 -23.13
C THR A 665 11.76 -16.65 -23.99
N TYR A 666 10.67 -16.74 -24.77
CA TYR A 666 10.32 -17.94 -25.54
C TYR A 666 9.96 -17.61 -27.00
N PRO A 667 10.90 -17.13 -27.83
CA PRO A 667 10.61 -16.67 -29.19
C PRO A 667 10.04 -17.78 -30.09
N ASP A 668 10.55 -19.01 -29.97
CA ASP A 668 10.30 -20.08 -30.94
C ASP A 668 8.93 -20.75 -30.81
N THR A 669 8.26 -20.59 -29.66
CA THR A 669 6.99 -21.27 -29.35
C THR A 669 5.76 -20.41 -29.63
N TYR A 670 5.93 -19.17 -30.11
CA TYR A 670 4.81 -18.26 -30.38
C TYR A 670 3.83 -18.83 -31.41
N LYS A 671 4.34 -19.42 -32.49
CA LYS A 671 3.53 -19.98 -33.57
C LYS A 671 2.64 -21.14 -33.09
N TYR A 672 3.17 -21.98 -32.20
CA TYR A 672 2.47 -23.14 -31.65
C TYR A 672 1.46 -22.75 -30.54
N CYS A 673 1.89 -21.97 -29.54
CA CYS A 673 1.03 -21.60 -28.40
C CYS A 673 0.06 -20.46 -28.72
N GLY A 674 0.25 -19.76 -29.84
CA GLY A 674 -0.59 -18.66 -30.28
C GLY A 674 -0.46 -17.40 -29.42
N LYS A 675 -1.34 -16.43 -29.68
CA LYS A 675 -1.35 -15.12 -28.99
C LYS A 675 -2.06 -15.21 -27.64
N PHE A 676 -1.49 -14.55 -26.62
CA PHE A 676 -2.18 -14.29 -25.36
C PHE A 676 -3.15 -13.11 -25.53
N ILE A 677 -4.46 -13.39 -25.66
CA ILE A 677 -5.51 -12.40 -26.03
C ILE A 677 -6.08 -11.71 -24.78
N MET A 678 -6.33 -10.40 -24.81
CA MET A 678 -6.83 -9.65 -23.64
C MET A 678 -8.18 -10.12 -23.11
#